data_AF-A0A928DE13-F1
#
_entry.id   AF-A0A928DE13-F1
#
_cell.length_a   1.000
_cell.length_b   1.000
_cell.length_c   1.000
_cell.angle_alpha   90.00
_cell.angle_beta   90.00
_cell.angle_gamma   90.00
#
_symmetry.space_group_name_H-M   'P 1'
#
loop_
_entity.id
_entity.type
_entity.pdbx_description
1 polymer ?
#
loop_
_entity_poly.entity_id
_entity_poly.type
_entity_poly.pdbx_seq_one_letter_code
_entity_poly.pdbx_strand_id
1 'polypeptide(L)'
;MLLMNKSFFEKLFKQKWTFYLRVFLLFLVCTTISFAVRTCSYNREAAHLALMIRDTDPLWHGNFNRNRPASASWGDMLPTPRPNFVPYTVESAMMFAYASDIAEGKEVPERDERLAYLPEVAPYAQMNMTLEWVLGWGYRVLCKFRDPPPATPLALSLQDNPDFAWFVSVNVRIWTSLISGLVFLFLVVLRVPPRYALIGGLLHAFSAAAVARATGQDIVRGDFCIPLIMGAMVLAHSLFNRFGWVRLILLFFVTGVAFAAWDLCQMMFGIWILFELLRYISGGRFTRRRKAAWIAIAAAILLNALLVPFNVTYGLIMSTLVCVMLPLLFIVMYVPPMKFLKRLCVLIGASAILLGIYYTAIDNPQYRANYSHFSNVMKSKFKYNNVKPGNPAKLDYDSRMMWTPSMHSCTWEISAGYFPSLGSVPELQMHQGLISVRNIWNFYPLTLGWFVILLLVGGLITPVRRMILRDKPRNLLPYLYTIGFIVGYIYIVRYHEFLIIFLAISLPLLLREWCRVLGRKKKRILKIVLITITCLLLLFELMITTAARSRGYQTVDAYLPHTVRLIHWFRQDDAMRGKTVVADFMLSPVLMAYTGTNLVMQPQFGMEPIRRPVEDYLKIMYHGTLEDLEKFCEKYQADYIVFDRGLAGTMHPYSSRYIANSPKIKPDCPVNYMMRLPYGMRRFIPIAPPPQYEPLSIKYTVFKYIKDSDLKYARECAEKAYKHLEYLELREADEIVAKGLERDPASKELQKLYRWANRRYYRPVLLPAPGKKAKTEQN
;
A
#
# COMPACT_ATOMS: atom_id res chain seq x y z
N MET A 1 0.48 6.55 64.48
CA MET A 1 -0.02 6.05 63.16
C MET A 1 0.47 6.87 61.95
N LEU A 2 1.18 8.00 62.14
CA LEU A 2 1.74 8.87 61.09
C LEU A 2 3.21 8.59 60.71
N LEU A 3 3.83 7.54 61.26
CA LEU A 3 5.17 7.08 60.87
C LEU A 3 5.08 5.82 59.99
N MET A 4 4.34 5.91 58.87
CA MET A 4 4.53 4.93 57.79
C MET A 4 5.93 5.15 57.20
N ASN A 5 6.84 4.31 57.68
CA ASN A 5 8.25 4.15 57.37
C ASN A 5 8.63 4.65 55.96
N LYS A 6 9.38 5.76 55.88
CA LYS A 6 9.93 6.35 54.64
C LYS A 6 10.63 5.27 53.76
N SER A 7 11.24 4.26 54.40
CA SER A 7 11.88 3.14 53.72
C SER A 7 10.91 2.21 52.99
N PHE A 8 9.65 2.09 53.44
CA PHE A 8 8.61 1.30 52.76
C PHE A 8 8.15 1.99 51.47
N PHE A 9 7.94 3.32 51.52
CA PHE A 9 7.60 4.11 50.33
C PHE A 9 8.74 4.11 49.31
N GLU A 10 9.99 4.24 49.75
CA GLU A 10 11.16 4.14 48.86
C GLU A 10 11.30 2.75 48.23
N LYS A 11 11.10 1.66 49.00
CA LYS A 11 11.14 0.30 48.46
C LYS A 11 10.02 0.05 47.44
N LEU A 12 8.80 0.51 47.74
CA LEU A 12 7.65 0.36 46.84
C LEU A 12 7.82 1.21 45.57
N PHE A 13 8.39 2.41 45.69
CA PHE A 13 8.69 3.29 44.57
C PHE A 13 9.80 2.70 43.70
N LYS A 14 10.91 2.24 44.29
CA LYS A 14 12.00 1.55 43.58
C LYS A 14 11.51 0.29 42.87
N GLN A 15 10.64 -0.51 43.50
CA GLN A 15 10.12 -1.75 42.87
C GLN A 15 9.18 -1.44 41.69
N LYS A 16 8.35 -0.40 41.78
CA LYS A 16 7.50 0.02 40.65
C LYS A 16 8.32 0.63 39.52
N TRP A 17 9.28 1.49 39.86
CA TRP A 17 10.16 2.13 38.89
C TRP A 17 10.98 1.10 38.10
N THR A 18 11.60 0.15 38.79
CA THR A 18 12.36 -0.93 38.14
C THR A 18 11.48 -1.80 37.24
N PHE A 19 10.22 -2.05 37.59
CA PHE A 19 9.28 -2.73 36.70
C PHE A 19 8.98 -1.91 35.43
N TYR A 20 8.64 -0.64 35.57
CA TYR A 20 8.34 0.23 34.42
C TYR A 20 9.55 0.42 33.50
N LEU A 21 10.74 0.61 34.07
CA LEU A 21 11.99 0.72 33.31
C LEU A 21 12.27 -0.58 32.53
N ARG A 22 12.11 -1.75 33.16
CA ARG A 22 12.27 -3.04 32.46
C ARG A 22 11.26 -3.22 31.32
N VAL A 23 10.00 -2.86 31.54
CA VAL A 23 8.96 -2.92 30.50
C VAL A 23 9.29 -1.97 29.35
N PHE A 24 9.73 -0.75 29.65
CA PHE A 24 10.13 0.23 28.64
C PHE A 24 11.34 -0.24 27.83
N LEU A 25 12.38 -0.77 28.47
CA LEU A 25 13.55 -1.32 27.78
C LEU A 25 13.16 -2.49 26.86
N LEU A 26 12.32 -3.42 27.32
CA LEU A 26 11.85 -4.53 26.48
C LEU A 26 10.97 -4.07 25.32
N PHE A 27 10.15 -3.03 25.51
CA PHE A 27 9.42 -2.37 24.43
C PHE A 27 10.37 -1.81 23.36
N LEU A 28 11.43 -1.10 23.79
CA LEU A 28 12.46 -0.57 22.89
C LEU A 28 13.21 -1.69 22.17
N VAL A 29 13.53 -2.79 22.85
CA VAL A 29 14.17 -3.96 22.24
C VAL A 29 13.30 -4.54 21.11
N CYS A 30 12.01 -4.79 21.36
CA CYS A 30 11.09 -5.29 20.32
C CYS A 30 11.00 -4.34 19.12
N THR A 31 10.92 -3.03 19.39
CA THR A 31 10.81 -1.99 18.35
C THR A 31 12.09 -1.90 17.53
N THR A 32 13.25 -1.86 18.19
CA THR A 32 14.57 -1.72 17.54
C THR A 32 14.90 -2.96 16.71
N ILE A 33 14.63 -4.16 17.23
CA ILE A 33 14.81 -5.40 16.47
C ILE A 33 13.90 -5.41 15.23
N SER A 34 12.63 -5.01 15.39
CA SER A 34 11.70 -4.92 14.25
C SER A 34 12.20 -3.93 13.21
N PHE A 35 12.76 -2.79 13.63
CA PHE A 35 13.31 -1.79 12.72
C PHE A 35 14.55 -2.30 11.98
N ALA A 36 15.44 -3.00 12.69
CA ALA A 36 16.63 -3.61 12.12
C ALA A 36 16.29 -4.67 11.06
N VAL A 37 15.33 -5.57 11.35
CA VAL A 37 14.90 -6.62 10.39
C VAL A 37 14.25 -6.00 9.14
N ARG A 38 13.39 -4.99 9.32
CA ARG A 38 12.78 -4.26 8.19
C ARG A 38 13.81 -3.52 7.36
N THR A 39 14.80 -2.92 8.01
CA THR A 39 15.89 -2.21 7.34
C THR A 39 16.78 -3.16 6.56
N CYS A 40 17.13 -4.30 7.14
CA CYS A 40 17.81 -5.39 6.47
C CYS A 40 17.05 -5.83 5.20
N SER A 41 15.74 -6.06 5.30
CA SER A 41 14.91 -6.40 4.14
C SER A 41 14.88 -5.28 3.10
N TYR A 42 14.62 -4.03 3.49
CA TYR A 42 14.64 -2.87 2.58
C TYR A 42 15.97 -2.75 1.85
N ASN A 43 17.07 -2.89 2.59
CA ASN A 43 18.41 -2.74 2.10
C ASN A 43 18.77 -3.78 1.03
N ARG A 44 18.32 -5.02 1.22
CA ARG A 44 18.42 -6.10 0.23
C ARG A 44 17.61 -5.80 -1.02
N GLU A 45 16.34 -5.44 -0.86
CA GLU A 45 15.47 -5.18 -2.00
C GLU A 45 15.94 -3.94 -2.81
N ALA A 46 16.36 -2.88 -2.15
CA ALA A 46 16.91 -1.68 -2.80
C ALA A 46 18.20 -1.97 -3.60
N ALA A 47 18.98 -2.96 -3.19
CA ALA A 47 20.15 -3.41 -3.95
C ALA A 47 19.77 -4.23 -5.18
N HIS A 48 18.81 -5.15 -5.04
CA HIS A 48 18.26 -5.87 -6.20
C HIS A 48 17.67 -4.92 -7.24
N LEU A 49 16.96 -3.89 -6.77
CA LEU A 49 16.42 -2.83 -7.62
C LEU A 49 17.53 -2.06 -8.33
N ALA A 50 18.55 -1.57 -7.61
CA ALA A 50 19.66 -0.83 -8.19
C ALA A 50 20.41 -1.63 -9.28
N LEU A 51 20.65 -2.93 -9.04
CA LEU A 51 21.22 -3.84 -10.04
C LEU A 51 20.34 -3.97 -11.28
N MET A 52 19.03 -4.05 -11.09
CA MET A 52 18.05 -4.18 -12.17
C MET A 52 17.98 -2.92 -13.05
N ILE A 53 17.98 -1.73 -12.44
CA ILE A 53 17.85 -0.45 -13.16
C ILE A 53 19.20 0.13 -13.59
N ARG A 54 20.32 -0.48 -13.16
CA ARG A 54 21.71 -0.05 -13.43
C ARG A 54 21.99 1.39 -12.97
N ASP A 55 21.51 1.72 -11.78
CA ASP A 55 21.63 3.07 -11.20
C ASP A 55 22.99 3.27 -10.53
N THR A 56 23.23 2.64 -9.37
CA THR A 56 24.50 2.72 -8.64
C THR A 56 24.89 1.36 -8.06
N ASP A 57 26.16 1.24 -7.66
CA ASP A 57 26.63 0.03 -7.00
C ASP A 57 25.79 -0.26 -5.74
N PRO A 58 25.21 -1.47 -5.61
CA PRO A 58 24.41 -1.82 -4.46
C PRO A 58 25.26 -1.84 -3.19
N LEU A 59 24.81 -1.14 -2.14
CA LEU A 59 25.41 -1.20 -0.79
C LEU A 59 24.97 -2.44 0.01
N TRP A 60 24.18 -3.35 -0.57
CA TRP A 60 23.87 -4.62 0.08
C TRP A 60 25.01 -5.59 -0.15
N HIS A 61 25.69 -5.95 0.92
CA HIS A 61 26.88 -6.79 0.81
C HIS A 61 26.58 -8.29 0.97
N GLY A 62 25.32 -8.62 1.27
CA GLY A 62 24.63 -9.83 0.81
C GLY A 62 25.18 -11.18 1.23
N ASN A 63 26.20 -11.24 2.08
CA ASN A 63 26.66 -12.48 2.67
C ASN A 63 27.23 -12.20 4.06
N PHE A 64 26.88 -13.05 5.02
CA PHE A 64 27.80 -13.44 6.10
C PHE A 64 29.01 -14.15 5.46
N ASN A 65 29.72 -13.46 4.58
CA ASN A 65 30.87 -13.98 3.88
C ASN A 65 31.92 -14.24 4.95
N ARG A 66 32.37 -15.49 5.08
CA ARG A 66 33.33 -15.95 6.10
C ARG A 66 34.60 -15.09 6.16
N ASN A 67 34.88 -14.34 5.09
CA ASN A 67 36.09 -13.56 4.89
C ASN A 67 35.94 -12.05 5.15
N ARG A 68 34.84 -11.56 5.74
CA ARG A 68 34.72 -10.15 6.19
C ARG A 68 34.45 -10.04 7.70
N PRO A 69 34.95 -8.98 8.36
CA PRO A 69 34.75 -8.77 9.79
C PRO A 69 33.28 -8.55 10.11
N ALA A 70 32.81 -9.11 11.24
CA ALA A 70 31.42 -9.04 11.69
C ALA A 70 30.87 -7.60 11.84
N SER A 71 31.73 -6.59 11.91
CA SER A 71 31.33 -5.17 11.92
C SER A 71 30.65 -4.72 10.62
N ALA A 72 30.94 -5.36 9.48
CA ALA A 72 30.36 -5.00 8.18
C ALA A 72 28.92 -5.51 7.98
N SER A 73 28.52 -6.60 8.64
CA SER A 73 27.16 -7.16 8.52
C SER A 73 26.11 -6.42 9.36
N TRP A 74 26.52 -5.67 10.39
CA TRP A 74 25.63 -4.77 11.12
C TRP A 74 25.26 -3.52 10.31
N GLY A 75 26.09 -3.13 9.33
CA GLY A 75 25.81 -2.00 8.44
C GLY A 75 24.51 -2.19 7.65
N ASP A 76 24.19 -3.43 7.29
CA ASP A 76 22.96 -3.80 6.59
C ASP A 76 21.68 -3.63 7.43
N MET A 77 21.81 -3.52 8.77
CA MET A 77 20.70 -3.24 9.70
C MET A 77 20.54 -1.75 10.03
N LEU A 78 21.46 -0.90 9.57
CA LEU A 78 21.41 0.54 9.79
C LEU A 78 20.69 1.26 8.63
N PRO A 79 19.93 2.33 8.92
CA PRO A 79 19.29 3.14 7.90
C PRO A 79 20.33 4.10 7.30
N THR A 80 21.23 3.58 6.46
CA THR A 80 22.21 4.43 5.76
C THR A 80 21.50 5.25 4.68
N PRO A 81 21.82 6.55 4.50
CA PRO A 81 21.43 7.31 3.32
C PRO A 81 21.93 6.59 2.07
N ARG A 82 21.05 6.39 1.07
CA ARG A 82 21.37 5.64 -0.14
C ARG A 82 21.25 6.54 -1.37
N PRO A 83 22.17 6.44 -2.34
CA PRO A 83 22.00 7.11 -3.64
C PRO A 83 20.96 6.40 -4.53
N ASN A 84 20.65 5.13 -4.26
CA ASN A 84 19.82 4.30 -5.13
C ASN A 84 18.37 4.80 -5.23
N PHE A 85 17.86 4.87 -6.46
CA PHE A 85 16.47 5.14 -6.78
C PHE A 85 15.58 3.92 -6.47
N VAL A 86 14.64 4.09 -5.54
CA VAL A 86 13.62 3.09 -5.19
C VAL A 86 12.25 3.74 -5.42
N PRO A 87 11.68 3.61 -6.62
CA PRO A 87 10.45 4.32 -6.95
C PRO A 87 9.25 3.78 -6.18
N TYR A 88 8.43 4.69 -5.68
CA TYR A 88 7.09 4.40 -5.22
C TYR A 88 6.18 4.14 -6.44
N THR A 89 5.24 3.21 -6.32
CA THR A 89 4.36 2.81 -7.42
C THR A 89 2.88 2.94 -7.05
N VAL A 90 2.02 3.08 -8.06
CA VAL A 90 0.54 3.07 -7.91
C VAL A 90 0.09 4.10 -6.86
N GLU A 91 -0.59 3.67 -5.80
CA GLU A 91 -1.09 4.54 -4.73
C GLU A 91 0.06 5.22 -3.98
N SER A 92 1.14 4.48 -3.69
CA SER A 92 2.32 5.00 -2.97
C SER A 92 2.96 6.18 -3.70
N ALA A 93 2.98 6.17 -5.04
CA ALA A 93 3.55 7.25 -5.83
C ALA A 93 2.76 8.55 -5.67
N MET A 94 1.42 8.46 -5.71
CA MET A 94 0.56 9.62 -5.49
C MET A 94 0.69 10.16 -4.06
N MET A 95 0.75 9.27 -3.06
CA MET A 95 1.00 9.64 -1.66
C MET A 95 2.36 10.33 -1.50
N PHE A 96 3.39 9.82 -2.18
CA PHE A 96 4.73 10.42 -2.17
C PHE A 96 4.73 11.82 -2.81
N ALA A 97 4.04 12.01 -3.94
CA ALA A 97 3.94 13.30 -4.62
C ALA A 97 3.38 14.39 -3.70
N TYR A 98 2.23 14.11 -3.05
CA TYR A 98 1.64 15.06 -2.10
C TYR A 98 2.53 15.26 -0.87
N ALA A 99 3.11 14.20 -0.33
CA ALA A 99 4.03 14.32 0.80
C ALA A 99 5.27 15.17 0.46
N SER A 100 5.77 15.10 -0.79
CA SER A 100 6.86 15.93 -1.30
C SER A 100 6.45 17.39 -1.45
N ASP A 101 5.26 17.67 -2.00
CA ASP A 101 4.74 19.03 -2.06
C ASP A 101 4.65 19.66 -0.66
N ILE A 102 4.13 18.90 0.31
CA ILE A 102 4.10 19.32 1.71
C ILE A 102 5.52 19.46 2.24
N ALA A 103 6.47 18.59 1.93
CA ALA A 103 7.86 18.75 2.37
C ALA A 103 8.51 20.05 1.86
N GLU A 104 8.19 20.44 0.62
CA GLU A 104 8.78 21.58 -0.11
C GLU A 104 8.25 22.96 0.30
N GLY A 105 7.18 23.04 1.09
CA GLY A 105 6.57 24.33 1.41
C GLY A 105 5.17 24.52 0.85
N LYS A 106 4.78 23.72 -0.16
CA LYS A 106 3.52 23.87 -0.87
C LYS A 106 2.35 23.43 0.02
N GLU A 107 1.21 24.09 -0.17
CA GLU A 107 -0.06 23.68 0.43
C GLU A 107 -0.73 22.61 -0.44
N VAL A 108 -1.59 21.79 0.17
CA VAL A 108 -2.46 20.90 -0.60
C VAL A 108 -3.60 21.76 -1.14
N PRO A 109 -3.73 21.93 -2.47
CA PRO A 109 -4.69 22.87 -3.02
C PRO A 109 -6.13 22.37 -2.83
N GLU A 110 -7.08 23.28 -2.69
CA GLU A 110 -8.52 22.94 -2.71
C GLU A 110 -8.94 22.36 -4.07
N ARG A 111 -8.20 22.70 -5.13
CA ARG A 111 -8.37 22.20 -6.50
C ARG A 111 -7.00 21.88 -7.07
N ASP A 112 -6.70 20.60 -7.27
CA ASP A 112 -5.43 20.19 -7.86
C ASP A 112 -5.57 20.07 -9.38
N GLU A 113 -5.00 21.01 -10.11
CA GLU A 113 -5.01 21.03 -11.59
C GLU A 113 -4.29 19.82 -12.19
N ARG A 114 -3.42 19.14 -11.42
CA ARG A 114 -2.80 17.88 -11.84
C ARG A 114 -3.82 16.74 -11.91
N LEU A 115 -5.00 16.88 -11.31
CA LEU A 115 -6.09 15.89 -11.37
C LEU A 115 -7.10 16.29 -12.46
N ALA A 116 -6.79 15.96 -13.71
CA ALA A 116 -7.52 16.46 -14.89
C ALA A 116 -9.05 16.19 -14.87
N TYR A 117 -9.52 15.16 -14.19
CA TYR A 117 -10.94 14.78 -14.16
C TYR A 117 -11.73 15.26 -12.92
N LEU A 118 -11.07 15.50 -11.79
CA LEU A 118 -11.74 15.89 -10.54
C LEU A 118 -11.11 17.15 -9.91
N PRO A 119 -10.99 18.26 -10.66
CA PRO A 119 -10.44 19.49 -10.09
C PRO A 119 -11.37 20.09 -9.03
N GLU A 120 -12.65 19.75 -9.02
CA GLU A 120 -13.65 20.36 -8.13
C GLU A 120 -13.66 19.80 -6.70
N VAL A 121 -13.14 18.58 -6.49
CA VAL A 121 -13.07 17.96 -5.16
C VAL A 121 -11.65 18.08 -4.64
N ALA A 122 -11.46 18.62 -3.44
CA ALA A 122 -10.13 18.76 -2.89
C ALA A 122 -9.46 17.39 -2.63
N PRO A 123 -8.15 17.21 -2.90
CA PRO A 123 -7.45 15.95 -2.67
C PRO A 123 -7.64 15.39 -1.24
N TYR A 124 -7.64 16.26 -0.22
CA TYR A 124 -7.84 15.87 1.19
C TYR A 124 -9.27 15.41 1.53
N ALA A 125 -10.23 15.64 0.64
CA ALA A 125 -11.58 15.09 0.72
C ALA A 125 -11.72 13.80 -0.11
N GLN A 126 -10.94 13.67 -1.21
CA GLN A 126 -10.92 12.47 -2.06
C GLN A 126 -10.19 11.29 -1.40
N MET A 127 -9.08 11.57 -0.73
CA MET A 127 -8.25 10.56 -0.08
C MET A 127 -7.86 11.02 1.31
N ASN A 128 -7.59 10.05 2.18
CA ASN A 128 -7.11 10.33 3.50
C ASN A 128 -5.68 10.89 3.45
N MET A 129 -5.38 12.12 3.89
CA MET A 129 -4.02 12.69 3.73
C MET A 129 -3.16 12.74 5.01
N THR A 130 -3.59 12.05 6.08
CA THR A 130 -2.92 12.18 7.39
C THR A 130 -1.45 11.74 7.35
N LEU A 131 -1.13 10.67 6.61
CA LEU A 131 0.25 10.17 6.54
C LEU A 131 1.16 11.13 5.76
N GLU A 132 0.67 11.70 4.67
CA GLU A 132 1.37 12.68 3.84
C GLU A 132 1.70 13.93 4.64
N TRP A 133 0.75 14.42 5.45
CA TRP A 133 1.01 15.53 6.36
C TRP A 133 2.08 15.18 7.40
N VAL A 134 2.01 13.99 8.00
CA VAL A 134 3.01 13.54 8.99
C VAL A 134 4.40 13.43 8.35
N LEU A 135 4.51 12.90 7.13
CA LEU A 135 5.77 12.77 6.41
C LEU A 135 6.33 14.13 5.98
N GLY A 136 5.53 14.95 5.29
CA GLY A 136 5.98 16.25 4.78
C GLY A 136 6.36 17.22 5.90
N TRP A 137 5.50 17.40 6.91
CA TRP A 137 5.84 18.25 8.06
C TRP A 137 6.97 17.67 8.90
N GLY A 138 7.00 16.34 9.08
CA GLY A 138 8.09 15.67 9.78
C GLY A 138 9.44 15.96 9.13
N TYR A 139 9.50 15.96 7.80
CA TYR A 139 10.69 16.32 7.06
C TYR A 139 11.06 17.79 7.21
N ARG A 140 10.09 18.73 7.10
CA ARG A 140 10.35 20.17 7.35
C ARG A 140 10.96 20.41 8.72
N VAL A 141 10.45 19.73 9.76
CA VAL A 141 11.00 19.83 11.11
C VAL A 141 12.43 19.28 11.15
N LEU A 142 12.70 18.14 10.51
CA LEU A 142 14.05 17.59 10.43
C LEU A 142 15.03 18.55 9.75
N CYS A 143 14.64 19.17 8.63
CA CYS A 143 15.47 20.13 7.91
C CYS A 143 15.82 21.38 8.73
N LYS A 144 15.05 21.72 9.77
CA LYS A 144 15.43 22.79 10.71
C LYS A 144 16.62 22.43 11.60
N PHE A 145 16.91 21.14 11.76
CA PHE A 145 17.99 20.64 12.62
C PHE A 145 19.16 20.05 11.83
N ARG A 146 18.99 19.78 10.53
CA ARG A 146 19.99 19.15 9.68
C ARG A 146 19.81 19.57 8.23
N ASP A 147 20.89 20.04 7.60
CA ASP A 147 20.88 20.26 6.15
C ASP A 147 20.82 18.94 5.39
N PRO A 148 20.02 18.86 4.30
CA PRO A 148 20.00 17.68 3.45
C PRO A 148 21.37 17.50 2.78
N PRO A 149 21.89 16.26 2.71
CA PRO A 149 23.14 15.99 2.01
C PRO A 149 23.03 16.31 0.52
N PRO A 150 24.12 16.73 -0.14
CA PRO A 150 24.10 16.99 -1.58
C PRO A 150 23.75 15.72 -2.35
N ALA A 151 22.79 15.82 -3.26
CA ALA A 151 22.39 14.72 -4.13
C ALA A 151 23.36 14.56 -5.31
N THR A 152 23.55 13.32 -5.77
CA THR A 152 24.33 13.05 -6.97
C THR A 152 23.55 13.47 -8.23
N PRO A 153 24.24 13.85 -9.33
CA PRO A 153 23.56 14.20 -10.59
C PRO A 153 22.63 13.09 -11.11
N LEU A 154 23.02 11.83 -10.92
CA LEU A 154 22.21 10.67 -11.27
C LEU A 154 20.95 10.55 -10.41
N ALA A 155 21.03 10.79 -9.10
CA ALA A 155 19.85 10.76 -8.24
C ALA A 155 18.85 11.88 -8.61
N LEU A 156 19.36 13.06 -8.98
CA LEU A 156 18.54 14.19 -9.44
C LEU A 156 17.93 13.97 -10.82
N SER A 157 18.51 13.09 -11.65
CA SER A 157 17.92 12.76 -12.95
C SER A 157 16.66 11.91 -12.84
N LEU A 158 16.44 11.23 -11.71
CA LEU A 158 15.28 10.35 -11.47
C LEU A 158 14.24 10.92 -10.51
N GLN A 159 14.63 11.79 -9.57
CA GLN A 159 13.72 12.40 -8.60
C GLN A 159 14.23 13.74 -8.08
N ASP A 160 13.31 14.62 -7.66
CA ASP A 160 13.66 15.99 -7.25
C ASP A 160 14.32 16.06 -5.86
N ASN A 161 13.91 15.19 -4.92
CA ASN A 161 14.42 15.20 -3.56
C ASN A 161 14.75 13.78 -3.02
N PRO A 162 15.97 13.27 -3.27
CA PRO A 162 16.40 11.97 -2.79
C PRO A 162 16.48 11.84 -1.26
N ASP A 163 16.82 12.92 -0.55
CA ASP A 163 16.88 12.91 0.92
C ASP A 163 15.49 12.77 1.53
N PHE A 164 14.47 13.40 0.93
CA PHE A 164 13.08 13.21 1.33
C PHE A 164 12.61 11.77 1.07
N ALA A 165 12.90 11.18 -0.08
CA ALA A 165 12.57 9.78 -0.36
C ALA A 165 13.22 8.83 0.68
N TRP A 166 14.49 9.08 1.03
CA TRP A 166 15.15 8.34 2.10
C TRP A 166 14.44 8.53 3.45
N PHE A 167 14.13 9.77 3.83
CA PHE A 167 13.40 10.09 5.06
C PHE A 167 12.06 9.35 5.14
N VAL A 168 11.27 9.36 4.06
CA VAL A 168 9.99 8.66 3.99
C VAL A 168 10.18 7.16 4.22
N SER A 169 11.13 6.55 3.53
CA SER A 169 11.42 5.11 3.69
C SER A 169 11.78 4.74 5.14
N VAL A 170 12.51 5.60 5.84
CA VAL A 170 12.92 5.40 7.24
C VAL A 170 11.74 5.63 8.17
N ASN A 171 10.97 6.70 7.97
CA ASN A 171 9.86 7.08 8.84
C ASN A 171 8.75 6.01 8.83
N VAL A 172 8.40 5.51 7.64
CA VAL A 172 7.45 4.39 7.48
C VAL A 172 7.91 3.15 8.24
N ARG A 173 9.20 2.80 8.16
CA ARG A 173 9.77 1.69 8.94
C ARG A 173 9.69 1.94 10.45
N ILE A 174 9.97 3.16 10.92
CA ILE A 174 9.86 3.50 12.34
C ILE A 174 8.43 3.28 12.84
N TRP A 175 7.42 3.80 12.14
CA TRP A 175 6.02 3.63 12.52
C TRP A 175 5.62 2.17 12.59
N THR A 176 5.91 1.40 11.54
CA THR A 176 5.55 -0.04 11.50
C THR A 176 6.30 -0.88 12.54
N SER A 177 7.52 -0.50 12.92
CA SER A 177 8.27 -1.16 13.98
C SER A 177 7.66 -0.97 15.37
N LEU A 178 6.91 0.12 15.62
CA LEU A 178 6.20 0.32 16.88
C LEU A 178 5.15 -0.75 17.15
N ILE A 179 4.61 -1.40 16.11
CA ILE A 179 3.61 -2.47 16.25
C ILE A 179 4.17 -3.61 17.10
N SER A 180 5.43 -4.02 16.87
CA SER A 180 6.10 -5.09 17.63
C SER A 180 6.20 -4.75 19.12
N GLY A 181 6.56 -3.50 19.44
CA GLY A 181 6.56 -2.98 20.80
C GLY A 181 5.15 -2.92 21.40
N LEU A 182 4.16 -2.47 20.64
CA LEU A 182 2.77 -2.38 21.08
C LEU A 182 2.13 -3.75 21.31
N VAL A 183 2.48 -4.78 20.54
CA VAL A 183 2.12 -6.18 20.79
C VAL A 183 2.67 -6.63 22.16
N PHE A 184 3.95 -6.35 22.42
CA PHE A 184 4.56 -6.62 23.73
C PHE A 184 3.81 -5.89 24.86
N LEU A 185 3.54 -4.59 24.71
CA LEU A 185 2.81 -3.80 25.71
C LEU A 185 1.38 -4.31 25.90
N PHE A 186 0.70 -4.74 24.83
CA PHE A 186 -0.63 -5.30 24.94
C PHE A 186 -0.62 -6.59 25.76
N LEU A 187 0.34 -7.47 25.52
CA LEU A 187 0.54 -8.68 26.35
C LEU A 187 0.80 -8.33 27.82
N VAL A 188 1.63 -7.31 28.09
CA VAL A 188 1.88 -6.82 29.46
C VAL A 188 0.59 -6.27 30.11
N VAL A 189 -0.20 -5.47 29.39
CA VAL A 189 -1.49 -4.93 29.86
C VAL A 189 -2.51 -6.03 30.11
N LEU A 190 -2.50 -7.08 29.30
CA LEU A 190 -3.31 -8.27 29.56
C LEU A 190 -2.86 -8.97 30.85
N ARG A 191 -1.66 -8.70 31.38
CA ARG A 191 -0.97 -9.32 32.54
C ARG A 191 -0.18 -10.59 32.20
N VAL A 192 0.46 -10.63 31.03
CA VAL A 192 1.35 -11.73 30.63
C VAL A 192 2.71 -11.47 31.30
N PRO A 193 3.39 -12.49 31.87
CA PRO A 193 4.75 -12.31 32.35
C PRO A 193 5.68 -11.80 31.24
N PRO A 194 6.59 -10.84 31.50
CA PRO A 194 7.38 -10.18 30.45
C PRO A 194 8.11 -11.13 29.50
N ARG A 195 8.61 -12.27 29.98
CA ARG A 195 9.28 -13.29 29.14
C ARG A 195 8.39 -13.86 28.03
N TYR A 196 7.10 -14.04 28.26
CA TYR A 196 6.16 -14.51 27.23
C TYR A 196 5.66 -13.34 26.40
N ALA A 197 5.52 -12.15 26.99
CA ALA A 197 5.20 -10.94 26.23
C ALA A 197 6.29 -10.65 25.17
N LEU A 198 7.56 -10.86 25.53
CA LEU A 198 8.70 -10.71 24.63
C LEU A 198 8.63 -11.67 23.43
N ILE A 199 8.21 -12.93 23.63
CA ILE A 199 7.98 -13.89 22.53
C ILE A 199 6.99 -13.32 21.50
N GLY A 200 5.91 -12.66 21.96
CA GLY A 200 4.94 -12.03 21.05
C GLY A 200 5.53 -10.85 20.27
N GLY A 201 6.23 -9.95 20.96
CA GLY A 201 6.89 -8.82 20.31
C GLY A 201 7.94 -9.28 19.28
N LEU A 202 8.72 -10.31 19.59
CA LEU A 202 9.70 -10.91 18.68
C LEU A 202 9.06 -11.67 17.53
N LEU A 203 7.96 -12.40 17.76
CA LEU A 203 7.24 -13.08 16.67
C LEU A 203 6.79 -12.09 15.60
N HIS A 204 6.20 -10.97 16.02
CA HIS A 204 5.82 -9.91 15.08
C HIS A 204 7.04 -9.26 14.42
N ALA A 205 8.13 -9.04 15.16
CA ALA A 205 9.35 -8.45 14.60
C ALA A 205 10.03 -9.34 13.54
N PHE A 206 9.97 -10.67 13.70
CA PHE A 206 10.65 -11.63 12.83
C PHE A 206 9.78 -12.19 11.71
N SER A 207 8.46 -12.06 11.82
CA SER A 207 7.56 -12.73 10.89
C SER A 207 7.62 -12.10 9.51
N ALA A 208 7.71 -12.96 8.50
CA ALA A 208 7.72 -12.52 7.12
C ALA A 208 6.39 -11.85 6.72
N ALA A 209 5.28 -12.26 7.33
CA ALA A 209 3.99 -11.61 7.18
C ALA A 209 4.01 -10.16 7.67
N ALA A 210 4.69 -9.88 8.77
CA ALA A 210 4.80 -8.51 9.25
C ALA A 210 5.72 -7.66 8.35
N VAL A 211 6.71 -8.26 7.69
CA VAL A 211 7.72 -7.55 6.87
C VAL A 211 7.26 -7.27 5.45
N ALA A 212 6.47 -8.16 4.82
CA ALA A 212 6.16 -8.15 3.38
C ALA A 212 5.81 -6.77 2.75
N ARG A 213 5.06 -5.92 3.46
CA ARG A 213 4.63 -4.59 2.97
C ARG A 213 5.18 -3.40 3.75
N ALA A 214 5.81 -3.66 4.90
CA ALA A 214 6.25 -2.63 5.82
C ALA A 214 7.79 -2.52 5.82
N THR A 215 8.37 -2.49 4.62
CA THR A 215 9.81 -2.28 4.39
C THR A 215 10.15 -0.82 4.11
N GLY A 216 9.17 0.03 3.78
CA GLY A 216 9.40 1.42 3.37
C GLY A 216 9.59 1.64 1.86
N GLN A 217 9.44 0.58 1.05
CA GLN A 217 9.39 0.67 -0.41
C GLN A 217 8.00 1.07 -0.94
N ASP A 218 6.98 0.87 -0.12
CA ASP A 218 5.61 1.26 -0.37
C ASP A 218 5.18 2.21 0.74
N ILE A 219 4.30 3.15 0.43
CA ILE A 219 3.64 4.00 1.43
C ILE A 219 2.21 3.52 1.49
N VAL A 220 1.81 2.90 2.59
CA VAL A 220 0.45 2.40 2.76
C VAL A 220 -0.15 3.01 4.03
N ARG A 221 -1.44 3.35 3.98
CA ARG A 221 -2.21 3.87 5.14
C ARG A 221 -2.02 3.03 6.41
N GLY A 222 -1.92 1.71 6.24
CA GLY A 222 -1.71 0.74 7.31
C GLY A 222 -0.41 0.94 8.08
N ASP A 223 0.65 1.44 7.44
CA ASP A 223 1.97 1.60 8.05
C ASP A 223 1.93 2.57 9.24
N PHE A 224 1.12 3.62 9.14
CA PHE A 224 0.93 4.61 10.17
C PHE A 224 -0.28 4.32 11.07
N CYS A 225 -1.38 3.85 10.48
CA CYS A 225 -2.64 3.68 11.21
C CYS A 225 -2.66 2.44 12.12
N ILE A 226 -2.06 1.31 11.72
CA ILE A 226 -2.06 0.09 12.54
C ILE A 226 -1.38 0.30 13.91
N PRO A 227 -0.21 0.97 14.02
CA PRO A 227 0.35 1.36 15.32
C PRO A 227 -0.64 2.16 16.18
N LEU A 228 -1.42 3.07 15.60
CA LEU A 228 -2.41 3.86 16.33
C LEU A 228 -3.59 3.01 16.80
N ILE A 229 -4.10 2.10 15.97
CA ILE A 229 -5.15 1.13 16.36
C ILE A 229 -4.66 0.27 17.53
N MET A 230 -3.43 -0.23 17.45
CA MET A 230 -2.81 -1.01 18.53
C MET A 230 -2.60 -0.17 19.79
N GLY A 231 -2.18 1.09 19.64
CA GLY A 231 -2.08 2.06 20.73
C GLY A 231 -3.43 2.29 21.43
N ALA A 232 -4.51 2.48 20.67
CA ALA A 232 -5.86 2.62 21.20
C ALA A 232 -6.31 1.37 21.97
N MET A 233 -6.05 0.17 21.42
CA MET A 233 -6.35 -1.10 22.11
C MET A 233 -5.56 -1.23 23.43
N VAL A 234 -4.26 -0.91 23.43
CA VAL A 234 -3.41 -0.94 24.63
C VAL A 234 -3.90 0.05 25.68
N LEU A 235 -4.21 1.29 25.27
CA LEU A 235 -4.70 2.35 26.16
C LEU A 235 -6.06 1.99 26.77
N ALA A 236 -7.01 1.51 25.98
CA ALA A 236 -8.31 1.08 26.48
C ALA A 236 -8.20 -0.08 27.47
N HIS A 237 -7.42 -1.11 27.17
CA HIS A 237 -7.23 -2.23 28.09
C HIS A 237 -6.45 -1.82 29.36
N SER A 238 -5.56 -0.84 29.24
CA SER A 238 -4.88 -0.22 30.39
C SER A 238 -5.87 0.52 31.29
N LEU A 239 -6.82 1.28 30.70
CA LEU A 239 -7.92 1.95 31.41
C LEU A 239 -8.87 0.96 32.08
N PHE A 240 -9.16 -0.18 31.44
CA PHE A 240 -10.00 -1.23 32.02
C PHE A 240 -9.39 -1.77 33.31
N ASN A 241 -8.06 -1.90 33.36
CA ASN A 241 -7.32 -2.30 34.55
C ASN A 241 -7.28 -1.19 35.61
N ARG A 242 -6.84 0.02 35.22
CA ARG A 242 -6.70 1.17 36.13
C ARG A 242 -7.04 2.46 35.38
N PHE A 243 -8.02 3.17 35.88
CA PHE A 243 -8.44 4.45 35.34
C PHE A 243 -7.33 5.50 35.50
N GLY A 244 -7.20 6.40 34.52
CA GLY A 244 -6.34 7.57 34.57
C GLY A 244 -6.73 8.55 33.47
N TRP A 245 -6.97 9.81 33.83
CA TRP A 245 -7.46 10.83 32.91
C TRP A 245 -6.53 11.07 31.72
N VAL A 246 -5.22 11.10 31.93
CA VAL A 246 -4.23 11.23 30.86
C VAL A 246 -4.37 10.11 29.82
N ARG A 247 -4.58 8.86 30.26
CA ARG A 247 -4.78 7.72 29.35
C ARG A 247 -6.08 7.81 28.58
N LEU A 248 -7.11 8.43 29.16
CA LEU A 248 -8.40 8.64 28.52
C LEU A 248 -8.29 9.70 27.42
N ILE A 249 -7.62 10.81 27.72
CA ILE A 249 -7.33 11.88 26.74
C ILE A 249 -6.46 11.33 25.60
N LEU A 250 -5.40 10.57 25.92
CA LEU A 250 -4.59 9.91 24.90
C LEU A 250 -5.40 8.91 24.07
N LEU A 251 -6.31 8.14 24.69
CA LEU A 251 -7.18 7.23 23.95
C LEU A 251 -8.08 8.00 22.96
N PHE A 252 -8.63 9.13 23.36
CA PHE A 252 -9.42 10.00 22.47
C PHE A 252 -8.59 10.46 21.27
N PHE A 253 -7.40 11.05 21.50
CA PHE A 253 -6.56 11.54 20.41
C PHE A 253 -6.02 10.44 19.50
N VAL A 254 -5.51 9.34 20.07
CA VAL A 254 -4.98 8.21 19.27
C VAL A 254 -6.09 7.58 18.43
N THR A 255 -7.29 7.43 18.98
CA THR A 255 -8.46 6.95 18.20
C THR A 255 -8.83 7.95 17.12
N GLY A 256 -8.83 9.24 17.45
CA GLY A 256 -9.14 10.32 16.52
C GLY A 256 -8.19 10.35 15.33
N VAL A 257 -6.89 10.27 15.57
CA VAL A 257 -5.88 10.23 14.50
C VAL A 257 -5.96 8.93 13.71
N ALA A 258 -6.27 7.79 14.35
CA ALA A 258 -6.45 6.52 13.62
C ALA A 258 -7.60 6.60 12.59
N PHE A 259 -8.76 7.11 13.00
CA PHE A 259 -9.91 7.33 12.09
C PHE A 259 -9.64 8.44 11.07
N ALA A 260 -8.83 9.42 11.42
CA ALA A 260 -8.37 10.42 10.47
C ALA A 260 -7.37 9.86 9.47
N ALA A 261 -6.69 8.73 9.75
CA ALA A 261 -5.63 8.16 8.93
C ALA A 261 -6.05 6.95 8.06
N TRP A 262 -7.06 6.18 8.46
CA TRP A 262 -7.55 5.06 7.66
C TRP A 262 -9.00 4.69 7.98
N ASP A 263 -9.81 4.47 6.94
CA ASP A 263 -11.21 4.06 7.01
C ASP A 263 -11.41 2.61 7.50
N LEU A 264 -10.40 1.73 7.34
CA LEU A 264 -10.44 0.36 7.86
C LEU A 264 -10.58 0.30 9.39
N CYS A 265 -10.34 1.41 10.09
CA CYS A 265 -10.70 1.58 11.50
C CYS A 265 -12.16 1.22 11.78
N GLN A 266 -13.07 1.49 10.84
CA GLN A 266 -14.49 1.14 11.00
C GLN A 266 -14.69 -0.36 11.22
N MET A 267 -14.03 -1.19 10.40
CA MET A 267 -14.08 -2.64 10.54
C MET A 267 -13.46 -3.09 11.87
N MET A 268 -12.30 -2.53 12.24
CA MET A 268 -11.59 -2.93 13.47
C MET A 268 -12.40 -2.62 14.73
N PHE A 269 -12.85 -1.38 14.87
CA PHE A 269 -13.66 -0.99 16.01
C PHE A 269 -15.04 -1.65 15.97
N GLY A 270 -15.60 -1.92 14.79
CA GLY A 270 -16.83 -2.71 14.63
C GLY A 270 -16.70 -4.13 15.20
N ILE A 271 -15.64 -4.86 14.85
CA ILE A 271 -15.36 -6.19 15.42
C ILE A 271 -15.13 -6.09 16.94
N TRP A 272 -14.50 -5.03 17.42
CA TRP A 272 -14.34 -4.80 18.87
C TRP A 272 -15.67 -4.55 19.58
N ILE A 273 -16.59 -3.79 18.97
CA ILE A 273 -17.94 -3.60 19.49
C ILE A 273 -18.67 -4.94 19.54
N LEU A 274 -18.63 -5.74 18.46
CA LEU A 274 -19.23 -7.08 18.45
C LEU A 274 -18.70 -7.96 19.59
N PHE A 275 -17.38 -7.90 19.85
CA PHE A 275 -16.81 -8.58 21.00
C PHE A 275 -17.40 -8.10 22.34
N GLU A 276 -17.57 -6.78 22.54
CA GLU A 276 -18.16 -6.25 23.76
C GLU A 276 -19.64 -6.64 23.92
N LEU A 277 -20.38 -6.71 22.82
CA LEU A 277 -21.76 -7.23 22.80
C LEU A 277 -21.80 -8.72 23.16
N LEU A 278 -20.94 -9.55 22.56
CA LEU A 278 -20.81 -10.97 22.90
C LEU A 278 -20.41 -11.18 24.36
N ARG A 279 -19.50 -10.35 24.88
CA ARG A 279 -19.11 -10.35 26.29
C ARG A 279 -20.29 -10.03 27.20
N TYR A 280 -21.14 -9.07 26.83
CA TYR A 280 -22.35 -8.72 27.57
C TYR A 280 -23.36 -9.88 27.61
N ILE A 281 -23.63 -10.51 26.45
CA ILE A 281 -24.50 -11.69 26.38
C ILE A 281 -23.96 -12.80 27.28
N SER A 282 -22.63 -12.99 27.30
CA SER A 282 -21.93 -14.01 28.09
C SER A 282 -21.86 -13.73 29.60
N GLY A 283 -22.61 -12.75 30.13
CA GLY A 283 -22.62 -12.44 31.56
C GLY A 283 -21.78 -11.23 31.95
N GLY A 284 -20.95 -10.69 31.05
CA GLY A 284 -20.06 -9.56 31.32
C GLY A 284 -20.81 -8.28 31.69
N ARG A 285 -20.25 -7.50 32.62
CA ARG A 285 -20.78 -6.19 33.04
C ARG A 285 -19.90 -5.06 32.54
N PHE A 286 -20.49 -3.90 32.25
CA PHE A 286 -19.75 -2.68 31.92
C PHE A 286 -19.40 -1.91 33.19
N THR A 287 -18.11 -1.90 33.53
CA THR A 287 -17.58 -1.08 34.63
C THR A 287 -17.54 0.39 34.23
N ARG A 288 -17.60 1.31 35.20
CA ARG A 288 -17.49 2.77 34.95
C ARG A 288 -16.26 3.12 34.08
N ARG A 289 -15.16 2.40 34.26
CA ARG A 289 -13.91 2.57 33.48
C ARG A 289 -14.06 2.15 32.02
N ARG A 290 -14.69 1.00 31.78
CA ARG A 290 -15.01 0.54 30.41
C ARG A 290 -15.97 1.51 29.72
N LYS A 291 -16.96 2.04 30.47
CA LYS A 291 -17.88 3.04 29.95
C LYS A 291 -17.15 4.31 29.52
N ALA A 292 -16.31 4.87 30.39
CA ALA A 292 -15.53 6.06 30.07
C ALA A 292 -14.66 5.88 28.81
N ALA A 293 -13.98 4.74 28.67
CA ALA A 293 -13.15 4.45 27.50
C ALA A 293 -13.97 4.41 26.20
N TRP A 294 -15.14 3.75 26.19
CA TRP A 294 -16.00 3.70 25.00
C TRP A 294 -16.65 5.04 24.68
N ILE A 295 -16.96 5.86 25.69
CA ILE A 295 -17.42 7.24 25.47
C ILE A 295 -16.31 8.05 24.78
N ALA A 296 -15.06 7.95 25.23
CA ALA A 296 -13.94 8.64 24.59
C ALA A 296 -13.71 8.16 23.14
N ILE A 297 -13.78 6.85 22.89
CA ILE A 297 -13.68 6.28 21.53
C ILE A 297 -14.80 6.80 20.65
N ALA A 298 -16.06 6.73 21.11
CA ALA A 298 -17.21 7.20 20.33
C ALA A 298 -17.14 8.70 20.05
N ALA A 299 -16.75 9.51 21.03
CA ALA A 299 -16.57 10.95 20.85
C ALA A 299 -15.48 11.25 19.80
N ALA A 300 -14.37 10.51 19.80
CA ALA A 300 -13.32 10.68 18.79
C ALA A 300 -13.80 10.31 17.38
N ILE A 301 -14.59 9.24 17.25
CA ILE A 301 -15.17 8.79 15.98
C ILE A 301 -16.20 9.81 15.46
N LEU A 302 -17.10 10.29 16.32
CA LEU A 302 -18.11 11.28 15.96
C LEU A 302 -17.45 12.60 15.55
N LEU A 303 -16.43 13.06 16.28
CA LEU A 303 -15.71 14.27 15.92
C LEU A 303 -15.02 14.11 14.55
N ASN A 304 -14.44 12.94 14.28
CA ASN A 304 -13.88 12.64 12.97
C ASN A 304 -14.91 12.67 11.85
N ALA A 305 -16.09 12.09 12.10
CA ALA A 305 -17.18 12.05 11.14
C ALA A 305 -17.74 13.44 10.79
N LEU A 306 -17.49 14.44 11.64
CA LEU A 306 -17.97 15.82 11.46
C LEU A 306 -16.87 16.78 10.97
N LEU A 307 -15.62 16.58 11.36
CA LEU A 307 -14.54 17.55 11.12
C LEU A 307 -13.51 17.14 10.07
N VAL A 308 -13.29 15.84 9.84
CA VAL A 308 -12.26 15.41 8.89
C VAL A 308 -12.87 15.36 7.49
N PRO A 309 -12.42 16.18 6.51
CA PRO A 309 -13.09 16.33 5.22
C PRO A 309 -13.31 15.01 4.47
N PHE A 310 -12.31 14.13 4.49
CA PHE A 310 -12.42 12.78 3.93
C PHE A 310 -13.57 11.98 4.57
N ASN A 311 -13.65 11.94 5.91
CA ASN A 311 -14.68 11.18 6.61
C ASN A 311 -16.08 11.79 6.44
N VAL A 312 -16.18 13.11 6.29
CA VAL A 312 -17.43 13.81 5.96
C VAL A 312 -17.89 13.43 4.54
N THR A 313 -16.99 13.52 3.56
CA THR A 313 -17.27 13.24 2.14
C THR A 313 -17.68 11.78 1.92
N TYR A 314 -17.04 10.85 2.63
CA TYR A 314 -17.39 9.43 2.58
C TYR A 314 -18.60 9.07 3.46
N GLY A 315 -19.15 10.01 4.23
CA GLY A 315 -20.34 9.78 5.04
C GLY A 315 -20.10 8.82 6.22
N LEU A 316 -18.97 8.94 6.93
CA LEU A 316 -18.68 8.13 8.13
C LEU A 316 -19.82 8.20 9.16
N ILE A 317 -20.48 9.36 9.28
CA ILE A 317 -21.63 9.56 10.17
C ILE A 317 -22.79 8.63 9.83
N MET A 318 -22.95 8.26 8.55
CA MET A 318 -23.96 7.35 8.02
C MET A 318 -23.52 5.88 8.06
N SER A 319 -22.32 5.58 8.59
CA SER A 319 -21.84 4.20 8.63
C SER A 319 -22.63 3.34 9.60
N THR A 320 -22.70 2.02 9.34
CA THR A 320 -23.31 1.06 10.27
C THR A 320 -22.59 1.05 11.63
N LEU A 321 -21.29 1.39 11.66
CA LEU A 321 -20.55 1.57 12.90
C LEU A 321 -21.19 2.66 13.78
N VAL A 322 -21.45 3.82 13.21
CA VAL A 322 -21.93 5.01 13.94
C VAL A 322 -23.44 4.96 14.18
N CYS A 323 -24.24 4.53 13.20
CA CYS A 323 -25.70 4.52 13.31
C CYS A 323 -26.26 3.28 14.00
N VAL A 324 -25.55 2.15 13.98
CA VAL A 324 -26.07 0.88 14.52
C VAL A 324 -25.19 0.36 15.66
N MET A 325 -23.90 0.13 15.41
CA MET A 325 -23.05 -0.58 16.37
C MET A 325 -22.78 0.23 17.64
N LEU A 326 -22.42 1.51 17.51
CA LEU A 326 -22.16 2.39 18.65
C LEU A 326 -23.44 2.63 19.50
N PRO A 327 -24.60 3.00 18.93
CA PRO A 327 -25.85 3.11 19.68
C PRO A 327 -26.25 1.81 20.36
N LEU A 328 -26.12 0.67 19.68
CA LEU A 328 -26.41 -0.64 20.27
C LEU A 328 -25.52 -0.92 21.48
N LEU A 329 -24.22 -0.62 21.38
CA LEU A 329 -23.29 -0.72 22.51
C LEU A 329 -23.73 0.17 23.67
N PHE A 330 -24.09 1.44 23.40
CA PHE A 330 -24.54 2.37 24.44
C PHE A 330 -25.83 1.91 25.12
N ILE A 331 -26.83 1.45 24.38
CA ILE A 331 -28.06 0.88 24.96
C ILE A 331 -27.68 -0.23 25.94
N VAL A 332 -26.88 -1.19 25.50
CA VAL A 332 -26.45 -2.34 26.30
C VAL A 332 -25.61 -1.93 27.52
N MET A 333 -24.84 -0.84 27.44
CA MET A 333 -24.04 -0.32 28.55
C MET A 333 -24.88 0.19 29.73
N TYR A 334 -26.11 0.66 29.49
CA TYR A 334 -27.00 1.22 30.51
C TYR A 334 -28.14 0.28 30.93
N VAL A 335 -28.34 -0.82 30.21
CA VAL A 335 -29.32 -1.84 30.60
C VAL A 335 -28.90 -2.54 31.91
N PRO A 336 -29.82 -2.70 32.89
CA PRO A 336 -29.53 -3.35 34.17
C PRO A 336 -29.16 -4.84 33.99
N PRO A 337 -28.54 -5.48 35.00
CA PRO A 337 -28.17 -6.88 34.92
C PRO A 337 -29.40 -7.79 34.77
N MET A 338 -29.51 -8.49 33.64
CA MET A 338 -30.60 -9.43 33.35
C MET A 338 -30.11 -10.88 33.17
N LYS A 339 -31.04 -11.84 33.14
CA LYS A 339 -30.79 -13.23 32.72
C LYS A 339 -30.45 -13.30 31.22
N PHE A 340 -29.75 -14.35 30.79
CA PHE A 340 -29.26 -14.53 29.41
C PHE A 340 -30.32 -14.28 28.34
N LEU A 341 -31.48 -14.95 28.45
CA LEU A 341 -32.54 -14.85 27.42
C LEU A 341 -33.05 -13.41 27.25
N LYS A 342 -33.25 -12.68 28.36
CA LYS A 342 -33.64 -11.27 28.32
C LYS A 342 -32.57 -10.38 27.68
N ARG A 343 -31.27 -10.65 27.93
CA ARG A 343 -30.17 -9.92 27.27
C ARG A 343 -30.19 -10.14 25.76
N LEU A 344 -30.42 -11.38 25.34
CA LEU A 344 -30.50 -11.73 23.93
C LEU A 344 -31.70 -11.06 23.26
N CYS A 345 -32.89 -11.09 23.88
CA CYS A 345 -34.07 -10.39 23.38
C CYS A 345 -33.84 -8.88 23.24
N VAL A 346 -33.24 -8.23 24.24
CA VAL A 346 -32.92 -6.79 24.17
C VAL A 346 -31.93 -6.51 23.05
N LEU A 347 -30.90 -7.34 22.89
CA LEU A 347 -29.92 -7.15 21.82
C LEU A 347 -30.57 -7.30 20.44
N ILE A 348 -31.35 -8.37 20.22
CA ILE A 348 -32.03 -8.62 18.94
C ILE A 348 -33.04 -7.52 18.65
N GLY A 349 -33.88 -7.15 19.62
CA GLY A 349 -34.89 -6.11 19.46
C GLY A 349 -34.27 -4.75 19.15
N ALA A 350 -33.26 -4.32 19.92
CA ALA A 350 -32.55 -3.07 19.66
C ALA A 350 -31.81 -3.08 18.32
N SER A 351 -31.18 -4.20 17.95
CA SER A 351 -30.53 -4.34 16.64
C SER A 351 -31.53 -4.24 15.49
N ALA A 352 -32.69 -4.90 15.61
CA ALA A 352 -33.73 -4.86 14.58
C ALA A 352 -34.29 -3.45 14.40
N ILE A 353 -34.53 -2.72 15.50
CA ILE A 353 -35.00 -1.32 15.44
C ILE A 353 -33.94 -0.43 14.78
N LEU A 354 -32.68 -0.51 15.23
CA LEU A 354 -31.60 0.32 14.68
C LEU A 354 -31.31 0.02 13.21
N LEU A 355 -31.34 -1.26 12.82
CA LEU A 355 -31.21 -1.66 11.42
C LEU A 355 -32.42 -1.21 10.59
N GLY A 356 -33.63 -1.30 11.15
CA GLY A 356 -34.84 -0.78 10.51
C GLY A 356 -34.70 0.71 10.20
N ILE A 357 -34.34 1.52 11.20
CA ILE A 357 -34.08 2.96 11.04
C ILE A 357 -32.97 3.20 10.01
N TYR A 358 -31.89 2.43 10.07
CA TYR A 358 -30.77 2.57 9.14
C TYR A 358 -31.23 2.39 7.68
N TYR A 359 -31.92 1.29 7.38
CA TYR A 359 -32.35 0.98 6.02
C TYR A 359 -33.49 1.87 5.52
N THR A 360 -34.34 2.41 6.39
CA THR A 360 -35.46 3.28 5.97
C THR A 360 -35.11 4.76 5.91
N ALA A 361 -34.26 5.26 6.80
CA ALA A 361 -34.04 6.70 6.99
C ALA A 361 -32.62 7.18 6.69
N ILE A 362 -31.61 6.30 6.68
CA ILE A 362 -30.19 6.68 6.58
C ILE A 362 -29.53 6.19 5.29
N ASP A 363 -29.88 4.99 4.84
CA ASP A 363 -29.22 4.32 3.71
C ASP A 363 -29.50 5.01 2.35
N ASN A 364 -28.66 5.99 1.98
CA ASN A 364 -28.75 6.74 0.73
C ASN A 364 -27.96 6.06 -0.41
N PRO A 365 -28.45 6.10 -1.67
CA PRO A 365 -27.70 5.71 -2.88
C PRO A 365 -26.23 6.18 -2.93
N GLN A 366 -25.92 7.41 -2.54
CA GLN A 366 -24.55 7.96 -2.61
C GLN A 366 -23.57 7.23 -1.67
N TYR A 367 -23.99 6.95 -0.44
CA TYR A 367 -23.19 6.16 0.51
C TYR A 367 -23.00 4.72 -0.01
N ARG A 368 -24.05 4.11 -0.55
CA ARG A 368 -23.98 2.78 -1.17
C ARG A 368 -23.03 2.74 -2.36
N ALA A 369 -23.02 3.76 -3.21
CA ALA A 369 -22.11 3.84 -4.34
C ALA A 369 -20.63 3.82 -3.90
N ASN A 370 -20.32 4.47 -2.78
CA ASN A 370 -18.95 4.53 -2.26
C ASN A 370 -18.50 3.21 -1.62
N TYR A 371 -19.38 2.45 -0.94
CA TYR A 371 -18.97 1.25 -0.17
C TYR A 371 -19.43 -0.11 -0.70
N SER A 372 -20.42 -0.16 -1.60
CA SER A 372 -21.03 -1.44 -2.03
C SER A 372 -20.07 -2.35 -2.82
N HIS A 373 -19.07 -1.79 -3.50
CA HIS A 373 -18.10 -2.54 -4.29
C HIS A 373 -17.35 -3.61 -3.48
N PHE A 374 -17.02 -3.34 -2.20
CA PHE A 374 -16.40 -4.33 -1.31
C PHE A 374 -17.38 -5.48 -0.98
N SER A 375 -18.65 -5.15 -0.73
CA SER A 375 -19.68 -6.17 -0.48
C SER A 375 -19.94 -7.04 -1.72
N ASN A 376 -19.87 -6.46 -2.92
CA ASN A 376 -20.06 -7.16 -4.19
C ASN A 376 -18.93 -8.16 -4.45
N VAL A 377 -17.67 -7.75 -4.26
CA VAL A 377 -16.54 -8.68 -4.41
C VAL A 377 -16.59 -9.81 -3.38
N MET A 378 -17.01 -9.53 -2.14
CA MET A 378 -17.18 -10.58 -1.13
C MET A 378 -18.29 -11.57 -1.51
N LYS A 379 -19.46 -11.08 -1.97
CA LYS A 379 -20.54 -11.94 -2.49
C LYS A 379 -20.04 -12.80 -3.66
N SER A 380 -19.29 -12.21 -4.58
CA SER A 380 -18.66 -12.91 -5.70
C SER A 380 -17.68 -13.99 -5.23
N LYS A 381 -16.85 -13.71 -4.23
CA LYS A 381 -15.96 -14.70 -3.63
C LYS A 381 -16.73 -15.85 -3.00
N PHE A 382 -17.81 -15.60 -2.27
CA PHE A 382 -18.65 -16.70 -1.75
C PHE A 382 -19.29 -17.51 -2.88
N LYS A 383 -19.86 -16.84 -3.90
CA LYS A 383 -20.51 -17.49 -5.05
C LYS A 383 -19.58 -18.39 -5.84
N TYR A 384 -18.31 -18.02 -5.97
CA TYR A 384 -17.31 -18.74 -6.76
C TYR A 384 -16.26 -19.45 -5.89
N ASN A 385 -16.61 -19.83 -4.65
CA ASN A 385 -15.74 -20.59 -3.74
C ASN A 385 -14.32 -20.01 -3.59
N ASN A 386 -14.24 -18.68 -3.56
CA ASN A 386 -13.02 -17.90 -3.46
C ASN A 386 -12.00 -18.15 -4.60
N VAL A 387 -12.46 -18.69 -5.74
CA VAL A 387 -11.67 -18.84 -6.96
C VAL A 387 -12.16 -17.85 -8.01
N LYS A 388 -11.28 -17.00 -8.51
CA LYS A 388 -11.63 -16.01 -9.53
C LYS A 388 -11.99 -16.74 -10.83
N PRO A 389 -13.21 -16.60 -11.39
CA PRO A 389 -13.62 -17.36 -12.57
C PRO A 389 -12.76 -17.05 -13.79
N GLY A 390 -12.42 -18.06 -14.62
CA GLY A 390 -11.68 -17.81 -15.87
C GLY A 390 -12.45 -16.99 -16.91
N ASN A 391 -13.79 -17.05 -16.87
CA ASN A 391 -14.66 -16.23 -17.72
C ASN A 391 -15.01 -14.90 -17.00
N PRO A 392 -14.54 -13.74 -17.49
CA PRO A 392 -14.80 -12.44 -16.85
C PRO A 392 -16.27 -12.01 -16.85
N ALA A 393 -17.12 -12.52 -17.75
CA ALA A 393 -18.54 -12.17 -17.81
C ALA A 393 -19.35 -12.64 -16.59
N LYS A 394 -18.78 -13.53 -15.76
CA LYS A 394 -19.40 -14.03 -14.52
C LYS A 394 -19.34 -13.04 -13.36
N LEU A 395 -18.53 -11.99 -13.48
CA LEU A 395 -18.34 -10.96 -12.46
C LEU A 395 -18.79 -9.60 -13.00
N ASP A 396 -19.26 -8.71 -12.14
CA ASP A 396 -19.40 -7.29 -12.48
C ASP A 396 -18.02 -6.60 -12.56
N TYR A 397 -17.97 -5.40 -13.14
CA TYR A 397 -16.71 -4.67 -13.32
C TYR A 397 -15.99 -4.42 -11.99
N ASP A 398 -16.70 -3.93 -10.97
CA ASP A 398 -16.11 -3.62 -9.66
C ASP A 398 -15.54 -4.89 -9.02
N SER A 399 -16.26 -6.01 -9.07
CA SER A 399 -15.73 -7.31 -8.61
C SER A 399 -14.49 -7.76 -9.39
N ARG A 400 -14.42 -7.54 -10.72
CA ARG A 400 -13.25 -7.90 -11.53
C ARG A 400 -12.02 -7.06 -11.17
N MET A 401 -12.22 -5.76 -11.00
CA MET A 401 -11.18 -4.78 -10.67
C MET A 401 -10.70 -4.90 -9.22
N MET A 402 -11.62 -5.12 -8.26
CA MET A 402 -11.25 -5.26 -6.85
C MET A 402 -10.62 -6.61 -6.54
N TRP A 403 -11.01 -7.68 -7.23
CA TRP A 403 -10.39 -9.02 -7.09
C TRP A 403 -9.04 -9.11 -7.85
N THR A 404 -8.24 -8.06 -7.77
CA THR A 404 -6.84 -7.94 -8.25
C THR A 404 -5.87 -8.20 -7.08
N PRO A 405 -4.54 -8.11 -7.25
CA PRO A 405 -3.59 -8.46 -6.17
C PRO A 405 -3.85 -7.80 -4.81
N SER A 406 -4.51 -6.64 -4.74
CA SER A 406 -4.88 -6.00 -3.48
C SER A 406 -5.95 -6.75 -2.66
N MET A 407 -6.81 -7.56 -3.29
CA MET A 407 -7.84 -8.40 -2.64
C MET A 407 -7.90 -9.83 -3.19
N HIS A 408 -6.78 -10.35 -3.68
CA HIS A 408 -6.70 -11.71 -4.18
C HIS A 408 -6.92 -12.75 -3.06
N SER A 409 -7.35 -13.93 -3.50
CA SER A 409 -7.63 -15.07 -2.63
C SER A 409 -6.34 -15.74 -2.18
N CYS A 410 -6.31 -16.26 -0.97
CA CYS A 410 -5.13 -16.93 -0.46
C CYS A 410 -5.04 -18.37 -1.00
N THR A 411 -3.94 -18.68 -1.67
CA THR A 411 -3.55 -20.05 -2.03
C THR A 411 -2.55 -20.60 -1.00
N TRP A 412 -2.25 -21.89 -1.07
CA TRP A 412 -1.22 -22.52 -0.24
C TRP A 412 0.18 -21.95 -0.51
N GLU A 413 0.49 -21.64 -1.77
CA GLU A 413 1.74 -20.99 -2.15
C GLU A 413 1.85 -19.59 -1.54
N ILE A 414 0.79 -18.78 -1.65
CA ILE A 414 0.73 -17.46 -1.02
C ILE A 414 0.82 -17.59 0.50
N SER A 415 0.14 -18.57 1.10
CA SER A 415 0.22 -18.85 2.55
C SER A 415 1.65 -19.11 3.00
N ALA A 416 2.35 -20.01 2.31
CA ALA A 416 3.77 -20.30 2.55
C ALA A 416 4.65 -19.06 2.31
N GLY A 417 4.22 -18.17 1.41
CA GLY A 417 4.80 -16.87 1.10
C GLY A 417 4.49 -15.75 2.10
N TYR A 418 3.68 -15.95 3.14
CA TYR A 418 3.53 -14.99 4.27
C TYR A 418 3.86 -15.64 5.62
N PHE A 419 3.52 -16.92 5.79
CA PHE A 419 3.79 -17.73 6.97
C PHE A 419 4.67 -18.91 6.54
N PRO A 420 5.99 -18.85 6.76
CA PRO A 420 6.95 -19.82 6.27
C PRO A 420 6.59 -21.29 6.55
N SER A 421 6.81 -22.12 5.54
CA SER A 421 6.76 -23.58 5.55
C SER A 421 8.18 -24.16 5.48
N LEU A 422 8.34 -25.47 5.66
CA LEU A 422 9.66 -26.11 5.49
C LEU A 422 10.19 -25.94 4.06
N GLY A 423 9.33 -26.08 3.05
CA GLY A 423 9.70 -25.81 1.65
C GLY A 423 9.88 -24.34 1.28
N SER A 424 9.78 -23.40 2.22
CA SER A 424 10.20 -22.01 1.99
C SER A 424 11.72 -21.86 1.92
N VAL A 425 12.47 -22.87 2.39
CA VAL A 425 13.92 -23.00 2.19
C VAL A 425 14.14 -23.85 0.94
N PRO A 426 14.81 -23.33 -0.11
CA PRO A 426 15.05 -24.09 -1.34
C PRO A 426 15.69 -25.46 -1.11
N GLU A 427 16.66 -25.55 -0.19
CA GLU A 427 17.38 -26.77 0.15
C GLU A 427 16.52 -27.81 0.88
N LEU A 428 15.43 -27.38 1.53
CA LEU A 428 14.49 -28.26 2.20
C LEU A 428 13.25 -28.53 1.33
N GLN A 429 13.18 -28.02 0.11
CA GLN A 429 12.02 -28.24 -0.74
C GLN A 429 11.93 -29.72 -1.15
N MET A 430 10.80 -30.34 -0.84
CA MET A 430 10.58 -31.74 -1.19
C MET A 430 10.09 -31.83 -2.63
N HIS A 431 10.89 -32.40 -3.52
CA HIS A 431 10.51 -32.59 -4.94
C HIS A 431 9.82 -33.93 -5.21
N GLN A 432 10.26 -34.98 -4.50
CA GLN A 432 9.78 -36.37 -4.66
C GLN A 432 9.00 -36.85 -3.43
N GLY A 433 8.12 -37.84 -3.62
CA GLY A 433 7.31 -38.45 -2.56
C GLY A 433 5.80 -38.33 -2.79
N LEU A 434 5.01 -38.86 -1.85
CA LEU A 434 3.54 -38.80 -1.90
C LEU A 434 3.07 -37.35 -1.97
N ILE A 435 2.16 -37.04 -2.92
CA ILE A 435 1.68 -35.68 -3.21
C ILE A 435 1.21 -34.96 -1.94
N SER A 436 0.45 -35.64 -1.08
CA SER A 436 -0.06 -35.08 0.18
C SER A 436 1.07 -34.69 1.15
N VAL A 437 2.08 -35.55 1.31
CA VAL A 437 3.23 -35.29 2.20
C VAL A 437 4.05 -34.13 1.64
N ARG A 438 4.32 -34.15 0.34
CA ARG A 438 5.03 -33.09 -0.36
C ARG A 438 4.34 -31.74 -0.20
N ASN A 439 3.03 -31.69 -0.39
CA ASN A 439 2.25 -30.45 -0.28
C ASN A 439 2.23 -29.93 1.15
N ILE A 440 2.07 -30.80 2.15
CA ILE A 440 2.15 -30.40 3.56
C ILE A 440 3.55 -29.87 3.88
N TRP A 441 4.60 -30.59 3.50
CA TRP A 441 5.97 -30.17 3.75
C TRP A 441 6.29 -28.80 3.10
N ASN A 442 5.90 -28.64 1.84
CA ASN A 442 6.24 -27.45 1.08
C ASN A 442 5.37 -26.24 1.40
N PHE A 443 4.12 -26.41 1.86
CA PHE A 443 3.19 -25.29 1.97
C PHE A 443 2.52 -25.11 3.34
N TYR A 444 2.73 -26.01 4.30
CA TYR A 444 2.10 -25.88 5.62
C TYR A 444 2.72 -24.71 6.42
N PRO A 445 1.94 -23.70 6.82
CA PRO A 445 2.45 -22.53 7.53
C PRO A 445 2.78 -22.89 8.97
N LEU A 446 4.06 -23.00 9.31
CA LEU A 446 4.50 -23.61 10.57
C LEU A 446 4.02 -22.84 11.81
N THR A 447 4.13 -21.51 11.82
CA THR A 447 3.73 -20.68 12.97
C THR A 447 2.23 -20.65 13.18
N LEU A 448 1.46 -20.52 12.10
CA LEU A 448 0.00 -20.58 12.14
C LEU A 448 -0.49 -21.98 12.56
N GLY A 449 0.10 -23.01 11.96
CA GLY A 449 -0.18 -24.40 12.28
C GLY A 449 0.11 -24.74 13.73
N TRP A 450 1.23 -24.25 14.26
CA TRP A 450 1.60 -24.41 15.67
C TRP A 450 0.55 -23.80 16.62
N PHE A 451 0.07 -22.60 16.32
CA PHE A 451 -1.03 -22.00 17.08
C PHE A 451 -2.30 -22.85 17.06
N VAL A 452 -2.72 -23.32 15.87
CA VAL A 452 -3.90 -24.16 15.70
C VAL A 452 -3.76 -25.48 16.47
N ILE A 453 -2.61 -26.15 16.38
CA ILE A 453 -2.31 -27.39 17.10
C ILE A 453 -2.40 -27.17 18.61
N LEU A 454 -1.76 -26.13 19.14
CA LEU A 454 -1.81 -25.83 20.57
C LEU A 454 -3.23 -25.53 21.05
N LEU A 455 -4.06 -24.93 20.20
CA LEU A 455 -5.44 -24.57 20.54
C LEU A 455 -6.32 -25.81 20.56
N LEU A 456 -6.25 -26.64 19.50
CA LEU A 456 -7.03 -27.88 19.38
C LEU A 456 -6.64 -28.89 20.45
N VAL A 457 -5.35 -29.23 20.56
CA VAL A 457 -4.87 -30.16 21.58
C VAL A 457 -5.12 -29.61 22.99
N GLY A 458 -4.97 -28.29 23.19
CA GLY A 458 -5.26 -27.64 24.46
C GLY A 458 -6.74 -27.71 24.84
N GLY A 459 -7.63 -27.70 23.85
CA GLY A 459 -9.07 -27.94 24.01
C GLY A 459 -9.41 -29.38 24.39
N LEU A 460 -8.64 -30.37 23.91
CA LEU A 460 -8.83 -31.79 24.23
C LEU A 460 -8.28 -32.15 25.62
N ILE A 461 -7.16 -31.54 26.04
CA ILE A 461 -6.53 -31.83 27.32
C ILE A 461 -7.23 -31.07 28.46
N THR A 462 -8.03 -31.78 29.27
CA THR A 462 -8.87 -31.19 30.33
C THR A 462 -8.16 -30.16 31.23
N PRO A 463 -6.94 -30.39 31.76
CA PRO A 463 -6.24 -29.37 32.55
C PRO A 463 -5.94 -28.08 31.78
N VAL A 464 -5.56 -28.18 30.51
CA VAL A 464 -5.27 -27.02 29.64
C VAL A 464 -6.56 -26.31 29.29
N ARG A 465 -7.61 -27.05 28.88
CA ARG A 465 -8.95 -26.52 28.63
C ARG A 465 -9.47 -25.71 29.81
N ARG A 466 -9.35 -26.24 31.04
CA ARG A 466 -9.77 -25.52 32.26
C ARG A 466 -9.02 -24.20 32.44
N MET A 467 -7.71 -24.15 32.16
CA MET A 467 -6.94 -22.90 32.26
C MET A 467 -7.31 -21.90 31.17
N ILE A 468 -7.45 -22.36 29.91
CA ILE A 468 -7.89 -21.52 28.78
C ILE A 468 -9.26 -20.89 29.08
N LEU A 469 -10.21 -21.69 29.58
CA LEU A 469 -11.55 -21.21 29.93
C LEU A 469 -11.56 -20.30 31.16
N ARG A 470 -10.67 -20.54 32.14
CA ARG A 470 -10.56 -19.69 33.34
C ARG A 470 -10.11 -18.26 33.00
N ASP A 471 -9.13 -18.14 32.10
CA ASP A 471 -8.61 -16.84 31.66
C ASP A 471 -9.37 -16.29 30.43
N LYS A 472 -10.55 -16.86 30.09
CA LYS A 472 -11.40 -16.46 28.96
C LYS A 472 -11.67 -14.95 28.86
N PRO A 473 -12.06 -14.21 29.93
CA PRO A 473 -12.38 -12.78 29.81
C PRO A 473 -11.25 -11.92 29.24
N ARG A 474 -10.01 -12.40 29.37
CA ARG A 474 -8.79 -11.74 28.94
C ARG A 474 -8.31 -12.25 27.57
N ASN A 475 -8.41 -13.55 27.33
CA ASN A 475 -7.84 -14.19 26.15
C ASN A 475 -8.80 -14.21 24.95
N LEU A 476 -10.11 -14.05 25.19
CA LEU A 476 -11.14 -14.23 24.17
C LEU A 476 -11.02 -13.23 23.01
N LEU A 477 -10.74 -11.95 23.29
CA LEU A 477 -10.62 -10.93 22.23
C LEU A 477 -9.48 -11.27 21.25
N PRO A 478 -8.22 -11.45 21.68
CA PRO A 478 -7.15 -11.86 20.77
C PRO A 478 -7.44 -13.15 19.99
N TYR A 479 -8.04 -14.17 20.64
CA TYR A 479 -8.37 -15.42 19.97
C TYR A 479 -9.43 -15.25 18.89
N LEU A 480 -10.51 -14.51 19.17
CA LEU A 480 -11.55 -14.22 18.18
C LEU A 480 -11.02 -13.40 17.02
N TYR A 481 -10.17 -12.42 17.30
CA TYR A 481 -9.50 -11.65 16.25
C TYR A 481 -8.58 -12.53 15.40
N THR A 482 -7.78 -13.40 16.02
CA THR A 482 -6.89 -14.32 15.29
C THR A 482 -7.72 -15.24 14.39
N ILE A 483 -8.78 -15.87 14.90
CA ILE A 483 -9.66 -16.74 14.12
C ILE A 483 -10.37 -15.96 13.01
N GLY A 484 -10.92 -14.79 13.32
CA GLY A 484 -11.60 -13.92 12.36
C GLY A 484 -10.67 -13.49 11.23
N PHE A 485 -9.41 -13.17 11.55
CA PHE A 485 -8.40 -12.83 10.55
C PHE A 485 -7.78 -14.02 9.83
N ILE A 486 -7.81 -15.24 10.38
CA ILE A 486 -7.53 -16.45 9.61
C ILE A 486 -8.57 -16.59 8.49
N VAL A 487 -9.86 -16.47 8.83
CA VAL A 487 -10.94 -16.52 7.84
C VAL A 487 -10.79 -15.37 6.85
N GLY A 488 -10.59 -14.14 7.34
CA GLY A 488 -10.35 -12.98 6.51
C GLY A 488 -9.18 -13.18 5.55
N TYR A 489 -8.05 -13.68 6.04
CA TYR A 489 -6.85 -13.93 5.25
C TYR A 489 -7.08 -14.92 4.12
N ILE A 490 -7.87 -15.98 4.35
CA ILE A 490 -8.26 -16.95 3.31
C ILE A 490 -8.94 -16.23 2.13
N TYR A 491 -9.86 -15.30 2.43
CA TYR A 491 -10.60 -14.56 1.40
C TYR A 491 -9.80 -13.40 0.80
N ILE A 492 -9.02 -12.69 1.61
CA ILE A 492 -8.29 -11.48 1.26
C ILE A 492 -6.90 -11.56 1.88
N VAL A 493 -5.90 -11.82 1.04
CA VAL A 493 -4.51 -11.98 1.47
C VAL A 493 -3.98 -10.76 2.22
N ARG A 494 -4.49 -9.55 1.93
CA ARG A 494 -4.10 -8.31 2.62
C ARG A 494 -4.35 -8.35 4.14
N TYR A 495 -5.23 -9.21 4.63
CA TYR A 495 -5.45 -9.37 6.08
C TYR A 495 -4.34 -10.13 6.83
N HIS A 496 -3.27 -10.57 6.15
CA HIS A 496 -2.10 -11.13 6.82
C HIS A 496 -1.49 -10.19 7.86
N GLU A 497 -1.49 -8.87 7.63
CA GLU A 497 -0.94 -7.85 8.53
C GLU A 497 -1.64 -7.88 9.90
N PHE A 498 -2.97 -7.99 9.90
CA PHE A 498 -3.73 -8.12 11.14
C PHE A 498 -3.63 -9.53 11.73
N LEU A 499 -3.64 -10.56 10.88
CA LEU A 499 -3.50 -11.94 11.32
C LEU A 499 -2.21 -12.12 12.13
N ILE A 500 -1.06 -11.62 11.64
CA ILE A 500 0.21 -11.76 12.37
C ILE A 500 0.22 -11.00 13.69
N ILE A 501 -0.39 -9.82 13.77
CA ILE A 501 -0.51 -9.04 15.01
C ILE A 501 -1.26 -9.84 16.08
N PHE A 502 -2.44 -10.35 15.74
CA PHE A 502 -3.26 -11.08 16.72
C PHE A 502 -2.72 -12.49 16.97
N LEU A 503 -2.07 -13.13 16.01
CA LEU A 503 -1.32 -14.37 16.20
C LEU A 503 -0.17 -14.17 17.20
N ALA A 504 0.58 -13.07 17.07
CA ALA A 504 1.67 -12.70 17.98
C ALA A 504 1.20 -12.38 19.41
N ILE A 505 -0.09 -12.05 19.60
CA ILE A 505 -0.70 -11.90 20.92
C ILE A 505 -1.24 -13.25 21.42
N SER A 506 -1.93 -13.99 20.56
CA SER A 506 -2.62 -15.22 20.92
C SER A 506 -1.68 -16.38 21.23
N LEU A 507 -0.60 -16.54 20.46
CA LEU A 507 0.33 -17.65 20.65
C LEU A 507 1.03 -17.61 22.02
N PRO A 508 1.58 -16.47 22.51
CA PRO A 508 2.15 -16.39 23.85
C PRO A 508 1.13 -16.57 24.99
N LEU A 509 -0.12 -16.13 24.81
CA LEU A 509 -1.19 -16.37 25.79
C LEU A 509 -1.43 -17.87 25.94
N LEU A 510 -1.55 -18.58 24.82
CA LEU A 510 -1.76 -20.01 24.79
C LEU A 510 -0.55 -20.79 25.35
N LEU A 511 0.66 -20.42 24.94
CA LEU A 511 1.92 -20.99 25.41
C LEU A 511 2.06 -20.89 26.94
N ARG A 512 1.64 -19.77 27.52
CA ARG A 512 1.64 -19.57 28.97
C ARG A 512 0.69 -20.53 29.68
N GLU A 513 -0.53 -20.71 29.17
CA GLU A 513 -1.51 -21.63 29.79
C GLU A 513 -1.03 -23.08 29.75
N TRP A 514 -0.43 -23.49 28.62
CA TRP A 514 0.27 -24.76 28.51
C TRP A 514 1.41 -24.89 29.54
N CYS A 515 2.29 -23.90 29.62
CA CYS A 515 3.42 -23.91 30.55
C CYS A 515 3.00 -23.96 32.03
N ARG A 516 1.85 -23.37 32.39
CA ARG A 516 1.30 -23.43 33.76
C ARG A 516 0.88 -24.85 34.12
N VAL A 517 0.18 -25.53 33.22
CA VAL A 517 -0.25 -26.92 33.41
C VAL A 517 0.95 -27.86 33.49
N LEU A 518 1.96 -27.62 32.66
CA LEU A 518 3.17 -28.44 32.58
C LEU A 518 4.22 -28.12 33.66
N GLY A 519 3.97 -27.15 34.53
CA GLY A 519 4.92 -26.71 35.57
C GLY A 519 5.16 -27.69 36.72
N ARG A 520 4.44 -28.82 36.78
CA ARG A 520 4.64 -29.87 37.79
C ARG A 520 5.92 -30.67 37.49
N LYS A 521 6.69 -31.08 38.52
CA LYS A 521 8.00 -31.77 38.37
C LYS A 521 7.98 -32.89 37.30
N LYS A 522 6.93 -33.72 37.28
CA LYS A 522 6.77 -34.84 36.32
C LYS A 522 6.61 -34.43 34.85
N LYS A 523 6.35 -33.16 34.52
CA LYS A 523 6.08 -32.67 33.14
C LYS A 523 7.07 -31.59 32.68
N ARG A 524 8.19 -31.44 33.39
CA ARG A 524 9.22 -30.42 33.08
C ARG A 524 9.81 -30.59 31.67
N ILE A 525 10.03 -31.83 31.23
CA ILE A 525 10.59 -32.13 29.89
C ILE A 525 9.66 -31.60 28.79
N LEU A 526 8.36 -31.90 28.85
CA LEU A 526 7.39 -31.44 27.85
C LEU A 526 7.30 -29.90 27.78
N LYS A 527 7.45 -29.22 28.93
CA LYS A 527 7.54 -27.75 28.97
C LYS A 527 8.79 -27.24 28.24
N ILE A 528 9.94 -27.89 28.44
CA ILE A 528 11.19 -27.51 27.76
C ILE A 528 11.02 -27.70 26.25
N VAL A 529 10.54 -28.88 25.82
CA VAL A 529 10.26 -29.18 24.40
C VAL A 529 9.35 -28.13 23.77
N LEU A 530 8.25 -27.77 24.44
CA LEU A 530 7.30 -26.76 23.95
C LEU A 530 7.96 -25.38 23.73
N ILE A 531 8.81 -24.97 24.67
CA ILE A 531 9.55 -23.70 24.57
C ILE A 531 10.60 -23.79 23.45
N THR A 532 11.35 -24.90 23.37
CA THR A 532 12.36 -25.14 22.34
C THR A 532 11.74 -25.07 20.94
N ILE A 533 10.61 -25.76 20.70
CA ILE A 533 9.90 -25.70 19.42
C ILE A 533 9.50 -24.26 19.09
N THR A 534 8.96 -23.52 20.05
CA THR A 534 8.57 -22.12 19.82
C THR A 534 9.79 -21.25 19.49
N CYS A 535 10.93 -21.44 20.16
CA CYS A 535 12.17 -20.73 19.85
C CYS A 535 12.70 -21.09 18.45
N LEU A 536 12.67 -22.37 18.07
CA LEU A 536 13.08 -22.82 16.74
C LEU A 536 12.20 -22.20 15.64
N LEU A 537 10.89 -22.09 15.87
CA LEU A 537 9.98 -21.42 14.94
C LEU A 537 10.27 -19.93 14.79
N LEU A 538 10.62 -19.23 15.88
CA LEU A 538 11.03 -17.82 15.82
C LEU A 538 12.34 -17.64 15.04
N LEU A 539 13.31 -18.51 15.27
CA LEU A 539 14.58 -18.50 14.54
C LEU A 539 14.36 -18.81 13.05
N PHE A 540 13.45 -19.74 12.75
CA PHE A 540 13.07 -20.07 11.39
C PHE A 540 12.42 -18.87 10.67
N GLU A 541 11.44 -18.20 11.31
CA GLU A 541 10.84 -16.97 10.77
C GLU A 541 11.89 -15.88 10.52
N LEU A 542 12.80 -15.66 11.47
CA LEU A 542 13.88 -14.69 11.33
C LEU A 542 14.77 -15.03 10.12
N MET A 543 15.25 -16.28 10.04
CA MET A 543 16.12 -16.74 8.96
C MET A 543 15.46 -16.57 7.59
N ILE A 544 14.19 -16.97 7.45
CA ILE A 544 13.47 -16.85 6.17
C ILE A 544 13.30 -15.38 5.78
N THR A 545 12.93 -14.52 6.73
CA THR A 545 12.72 -13.09 6.48
C THR A 545 14.01 -12.40 6.06
N THR A 546 15.14 -12.67 6.74
CA THR A 546 16.42 -11.98 6.46
C THR A 546 17.20 -12.60 5.31
N ALA A 547 17.13 -13.91 5.09
CA ALA A 547 18.04 -14.61 4.18
C ALA A 547 17.36 -15.27 2.97
N ALA A 548 16.15 -15.82 3.10
CA ALA A 548 15.59 -16.72 2.08
C ALA A 548 14.56 -16.10 1.13
N ARG A 549 13.97 -14.96 1.49
CA ARG A 549 12.94 -14.31 0.65
C ARG A 549 13.49 -13.12 -0.09
N SER A 550 13.08 -12.94 -1.33
CA SER A 550 13.23 -11.71 -2.10
C SER A 550 11.90 -11.41 -2.79
N ARG A 551 11.64 -10.14 -3.14
CA ARG A 551 10.51 -9.85 -4.03
C ARG A 551 10.84 -10.39 -5.42
N GLY A 552 9.85 -11.01 -6.07
CA GLY A 552 9.99 -11.63 -7.38
C GLY A 552 10.07 -10.62 -8.53
N TYR A 553 11.05 -9.71 -8.51
CA TYR A 553 11.18 -8.68 -9.55
C TYR A 553 11.49 -9.29 -10.93
N GLN A 554 12.07 -10.49 -10.98
CA GLN A 554 12.50 -11.15 -12.22
C GLN A 554 11.35 -11.67 -13.09
N THR A 555 10.17 -11.94 -12.52
CA THR A 555 9.01 -12.47 -13.26
C THR A 555 7.80 -11.53 -13.28
N VAL A 556 7.66 -10.65 -12.28
CA VAL A 556 6.50 -9.73 -12.15
C VAL A 556 6.86 -8.28 -12.45
N ASP A 557 8.09 -7.84 -12.13
CA ASP A 557 8.55 -6.44 -12.31
C ASP A 557 9.63 -6.29 -13.39
N ALA A 558 9.65 -7.19 -14.39
CA ALA A 558 10.51 -7.08 -15.58
C ALA A 558 10.36 -5.73 -16.32
N TYR A 559 9.33 -4.96 -15.99
CA TYR A 559 8.99 -3.67 -16.59
C TYR A 559 9.57 -2.45 -15.85
N LEU A 560 10.14 -2.63 -14.66
CA LEU A 560 10.67 -1.51 -13.89
C LEU A 560 11.80 -0.76 -14.61
N PRO A 561 12.79 -1.41 -15.26
CA PRO A 561 13.79 -0.70 -16.06
C PRO A 561 13.20 0.18 -17.16
N HIS A 562 12.11 -0.28 -17.79
CA HIS A 562 11.41 0.49 -18.82
C HIS A 562 10.66 1.68 -18.24
N THR A 563 10.10 1.54 -17.04
CA THR A 563 9.45 2.62 -16.30
C THR A 563 10.46 3.71 -15.89
N VAL A 564 11.62 3.30 -15.36
CA VAL A 564 12.70 4.23 -15.00
C VAL A 564 13.22 5.00 -16.23
N ARG A 565 13.37 4.33 -17.38
CA ARG A 565 13.74 5.01 -18.64
C ARG A 565 12.68 6.00 -19.12
N LEU A 566 11.41 5.66 -18.96
CA LEU A 566 10.31 6.58 -19.30
C LEU A 566 10.34 7.83 -18.39
N ILE A 567 10.52 7.65 -17.08
CA ILE A 567 10.70 8.76 -16.13
C ILE A 567 11.87 9.64 -16.56
N HIS A 568 13.02 9.02 -16.84
CA HIS A 568 14.22 9.75 -17.21
C HIS A 568 14.04 10.53 -18.52
N TRP A 569 13.38 9.96 -19.52
CA TRP A 569 13.06 10.66 -20.76
C TRP A 569 12.13 11.85 -20.49
N PHE A 570 11.02 11.65 -19.77
CA PHE A 570 10.05 12.72 -19.50
C PHE A 570 10.62 13.83 -18.62
N ARG A 571 11.59 13.53 -17.75
CA ARG A 571 12.29 14.55 -16.96
C ARG A 571 13.31 15.37 -17.76
N GLN A 572 13.92 14.78 -18.80
CA GLN A 572 14.86 15.50 -19.68
C GLN A 572 14.14 16.41 -20.68
N ASP A 573 12.90 16.09 -21.00
CA ASP A 573 12.08 16.87 -21.91
C ASP A 573 11.21 17.85 -21.11
N ASP A 574 11.70 19.08 -20.95
CA ASP A 574 10.97 20.15 -20.24
C ASP A 574 9.55 20.36 -20.81
N ALA A 575 9.29 19.97 -22.06
CA ALA A 575 7.98 20.07 -22.67
C ALA A 575 6.94 19.12 -22.06
N MET A 576 7.35 18.08 -21.30
CA MET A 576 6.43 17.12 -20.66
C MET A 576 5.88 17.59 -19.32
N ARG A 577 6.57 18.49 -18.62
CA ARG A 577 6.15 18.95 -17.29
C ARG A 577 4.83 19.74 -17.38
N GLY A 578 3.88 19.42 -16.51
CA GLY A 578 2.55 20.04 -16.51
C GLY A 578 1.64 19.64 -17.68
N LYS A 579 2.08 18.71 -18.55
CA LYS A 579 1.24 18.14 -19.61
C LYS A 579 0.32 17.08 -19.06
N THR A 580 -0.86 16.96 -19.66
CA THR A 580 -1.82 15.93 -19.29
C THR A 580 -1.53 14.65 -20.04
N VAL A 581 -1.20 13.59 -19.30
CA VAL A 581 -0.82 12.30 -19.87
C VAL A 581 -1.85 11.24 -19.50
N VAL A 582 -2.46 10.64 -20.52
CA VAL A 582 -3.33 9.47 -20.35
C VAL A 582 -2.45 8.22 -20.30
N ALA A 583 -2.28 7.66 -19.11
CA ALA A 583 -1.60 6.39 -18.89
C ALA A 583 -2.43 5.49 -17.98
N ASP A 584 -2.24 4.17 -18.04
CA ASP A 584 -2.89 3.24 -17.12
C ASP A 584 -2.76 3.70 -15.65
N PHE A 585 -3.77 3.39 -14.82
CA PHE A 585 -3.86 3.86 -13.42
C PHE A 585 -2.70 3.40 -12.52
N MET A 586 -1.90 2.41 -12.95
CA MET A 586 -0.67 1.99 -12.28
C MET A 586 0.52 2.90 -12.60
N LEU A 587 0.59 3.43 -13.82
CA LEU A 587 1.69 4.28 -14.32
C LEU A 587 1.43 5.78 -14.12
N SER A 588 0.17 6.23 -14.29
CA SER A 588 -0.22 7.64 -14.13
C SER A 588 0.30 8.30 -12.84
N PRO A 589 0.16 7.68 -11.65
CA PRO A 589 0.69 8.23 -10.41
C PRO A 589 2.21 8.34 -10.36
N VAL A 590 2.91 7.41 -11.02
CA VAL A 590 4.38 7.40 -11.08
C VAL A 590 4.87 8.57 -11.92
N LEU A 591 4.24 8.81 -13.07
CA LEU A 591 4.56 9.98 -13.91
C LEU A 591 4.26 11.29 -13.17
N MET A 592 3.13 11.39 -12.47
CA MET A 592 2.85 12.57 -11.62
C MET A 592 3.96 12.79 -10.58
N ALA A 593 4.34 11.76 -9.84
CA ALA A 593 5.29 11.86 -8.73
C ALA A 593 6.71 12.22 -9.17
N TYR A 594 7.15 11.73 -10.33
CA TYR A 594 8.56 11.85 -10.75
C TYR A 594 8.78 12.74 -11.96
N THR A 595 7.75 13.09 -12.73
CA THR A 595 7.88 13.89 -13.97
C THR A 595 7.06 15.17 -13.94
N GLY A 596 6.17 15.34 -12.95
CA GLY A 596 5.32 16.53 -12.82
C GLY A 596 4.22 16.63 -13.89
N THR A 597 3.85 15.50 -14.51
CA THR A 597 2.72 15.43 -15.45
C THR A 597 1.38 15.44 -14.72
N ASN A 598 0.34 15.95 -15.37
CA ASN A 598 -1.03 15.84 -14.88
C ASN A 598 -1.59 14.45 -15.19
N LEU A 599 -2.36 13.92 -14.25
CA LEU A 599 -2.89 12.57 -14.27
C LEU A 599 -4.39 12.58 -14.63
N VAL A 600 -4.80 11.62 -15.44
CA VAL A 600 -6.22 11.39 -15.77
C VAL A 600 -6.82 10.27 -14.92
N MET A 601 -6.11 9.14 -14.81
CA MET A 601 -6.55 7.96 -14.08
C MET A 601 -5.89 7.86 -12.70
N GLN A 602 -6.68 7.90 -11.63
CA GLN A 602 -6.19 7.74 -10.26
C GLN A 602 -6.35 6.30 -9.74
N PRO A 603 -5.45 5.83 -8.86
CA PRO A 603 -5.52 4.52 -8.23
C PRO A 603 -6.44 4.52 -6.98
N GLN A 604 -7.07 5.63 -6.62
CA GLN A 604 -7.94 5.76 -5.45
C GLN A 604 -9.36 5.27 -5.77
N PHE A 605 -9.57 3.95 -5.72
CA PHE A 605 -10.86 3.32 -6.03
C PHE A 605 -11.96 3.56 -4.98
N GLY A 606 -11.85 4.57 -4.09
CA GLY A 606 -12.82 4.78 -3.01
C GLY A 606 -14.13 5.44 -3.46
N MET A 607 -14.08 6.45 -4.34
CA MET A 607 -15.27 7.15 -4.83
C MET A 607 -15.65 6.72 -6.23
N GLU A 608 -16.96 6.66 -6.51
CA GLU A 608 -17.45 6.29 -7.85
C GLU A 608 -16.92 7.20 -8.97
N PRO A 609 -16.94 8.54 -8.86
CA PRO A 609 -16.35 9.41 -9.87
C PRO A 609 -14.92 9.01 -10.19
N ILE A 610 -14.07 8.73 -9.20
CA ILE A 610 -12.67 8.34 -9.45
C ILE A 610 -12.56 7.01 -10.22
N ARG A 611 -13.45 6.05 -9.94
CA ARG A 611 -13.40 4.71 -10.58
C ARG A 611 -13.87 4.70 -12.03
N ARG A 612 -14.87 5.51 -12.39
CA ARG A 612 -15.51 5.46 -13.72
C ARG A 612 -14.57 5.79 -14.88
N PRO A 613 -13.66 6.78 -14.82
CA PRO A 613 -12.67 7.01 -15.88
C PRO A 613 -11.79 5.81 -16.17
N VAL A 614 -11.42 5.03 -15.15
CA VAL A 614 -10.64 3.79 -15.34
C VAL A 614 -11.48 2.73 -16.03
N GLU A 615 -12.76 2.61 -15.68
CA GLU A 615 -13.71 1.73 -16.36
C GLU A 615 -13.91 2.11 -17.82
N ASP A 616 -14.15 3.39 -18.07
CA ASP A 616 -14.40 3.96 -19.40
C ASP A 616 -13.16 3.79 -20.28
N TYR A 617 -11.97 4.12 -19.77
CA TYR A 617 -10.71 3.90 -20.47
C TYR A 617 -10.56 2.44 -20.89
N LEU A 618 -10.73 1.49 -19.95
CA LEU A 618 -10.61 0.06 -20.26
C LEU A 618 -11.67 -0.40 -21.27
N LYS A 619 -12.92 0.07 -21.16
CA LYS A 619 -13.98 -0.24 -22.12
C LYS A 619 -13.65 0.30 -23.51
N ILE A 620 -13.22 1.55 -23.61
CA ILE A 620 -12.85 2.19 -24.88
C ILE A 620 -11.69 1.43 -25.52
N MET A 621 -10.62 1.19 -24.76
CA MET A 621 -9.41 0.53 -25.26
C MET A 621 -9.68 -0.85 -25.88
N TYR A 622 -10.59 -1.64 -25.29
CA TYR A 622 -10.88 -3.01 -25.75
C TYR A 622 -12.12 -3.17 -26.63
N HIS A 623 -13.13 -2.31 -26.48
CA HIS A 623 -14.43 -2.47 -27.14
C HIS A 623 -14.89 -1.28 -27.98
N GLY A 624 -14.33 -0.09 -27.76
CA GLY A 624 -14.68 1.14 -28.46
C GLY A 624 -13.88 1.34 -29.76
N THR A 625 -14.02 2.53 -30.32
CA THR A 625 -13.36 2.97 -31.55
C THR A 625 -12.24 4.00 -31.25
N LEU A 626 -11.45 4.36 -32.26
CA LEU A 626 -10.50 5.48 -32.14
C LEU A 626 -11.22 6.80 -31.84
N GLU A 627 -12.41 7.03 -32.41
CA GLU A 627 -13.21 8.23 -32.15
C GLU A 627 -13.64 8.32 -30.67
N ASP A 628 -14.00 7.19 -30.05
CA ASP A 628 -14.32 7.15 -28.62
C ASP A 628 -13.11 7.51 -27.76
N LEU A 629 -11.91 7.07 -28.16
CA LEU A 629 -10.67 7.45 -27.50
C LEU A 629 -10.33 8.92 -27.72
N GLU A 630 -10.59 9.48 -28.90
CA GLU A 630 -10.43 10.91 -29.19
C GLU A 630 -11.33 11.74 -28.27
N LYS A 631 -12.62 11.38 -28.16
CA LYS A 631 -13.58 12.04 -27.25
C LYS A 631 -13.12 11.95 -25.79
N PHE A 632 -12.57 10.82 -25.37
CA PHE A 632 -12.01 10.65 -24.03
C PHE A 632 -10.82 11.58 -23.78
N CYS A 633 -9.90 11.69 -24.76
CA CYS A 633 -8.74 12.56 -24.67
C CYS A 633 -9.12 14.05 -24.67
N GLU A 634 -10.07 14.45 -25.52
CA GLU A 634 -10.59 15.82 -25.57
C GLU A 634 -11.28 16.20 -24.25
N LYS A 635 -12.12 15.29 -23.71
CA LYS A 635 -12.80 15.48 -22.42
C LYS A 635 -11.82 15.81 -21.29
N TYR A 636 -10.65 15.18 -21.28
CA TYR A 636 -9.63 15.37 -20.24
C TYR A 636 -8.47 16.26 -20.67
N GLN A 637 -8.58 16.93 -21.83
CA GLN A 637 -7.55 17.82 -22.35
C GLN A 637 -6.16 17.15 -22.42
N ALA A 638 -6.12 15.87 -22.78
CA ALA A 638 -4.89 15.10 -22.88
C ALA A 638 -3.95 15.70 -23.92
N ASP A 639 -2.65 15.70 -23.65
CA ASP A 639 -1.61 16.07 -24.60
C ASP A 639 -0.92 14.81 -25.16
N TYR A 640 -0.78 13.80 -24.29
CA TYR A 640 -0.10 12.54 -24.63
C TYR A 640 -0.86 11.33 -24.10
N ILE A 641 -0.62 10.19 -24.74
CA ILE A 641 -1.05 8.87 -24.28
C ILE A 641 0.20 8.00 -24.15
N VAL A 642 0.36 7.34 -23.00
CA VAL A 642 1.36 6.27 -22.85
C VAL A 642 0.65 4.93 -22.95
N PHE A 643 0.84 4.27 -24.08
CA PHE A 643 0.28 2.95 -24.35
C PHE A 643 1.19 1.85 -23.77
N ASP A 644 0.67 1.10 -22.80
CA ASP A 644 1.31 -0.13 -22.32
C ASP A 644 1.01 -1.27 -23.30
N ARG A 645 2.06 -1.78 -23.97
CA ARG A 645 1.96 -2.89 -24.94
C ARG A 645 1.46 -4.19 -24.29
N GLY A 646 1.56 -4.32 -22.97
CA GLY A 646 0.96 -5.38 -22.18
C GLY A 646 -0.57 -5.43 -22.24
N LEU A 647 -1.24 -4.34 -22.63
CA LEU A 647 -2.68 -4.35 -22.89
C LEU A 647 -3.07 -5.31 -24.04
N ALA A 648 -2.16 -5.53 -25.00
CA ALA A 648 -2.34 -6.49 -26.08
C ALA A 648 -1.95 -7.93 -25.69
N GLY A 649 -1.54 -8.16 -24.43
CA GLY A 649 -1.06 -9.43 -23.92
C GLY A 649 -2.13 -10.53 -23.80
N THR A 650 -1.69 -11.67 -23.27
CA THR A 650 -2.56 -12.82 -23.01
C THR A 650 -3.58 -12.50 -21.92
N MET A 651 -4.81 -12.98 -22.08
CA MET A 651 -5.84 -12.79 -21.06
C MET A 651 -5.58 -13.75 -19.90
N HIS A 652 -5.25 -13.21 -18.73
CA HIS A 652 -5.23 -13.94 -17.46
C HIS A 652 -6.11 -13.22 -16.44
N PRO A 653 -6.50 -13.86 -15.31
CA PRO A 653 -7.48 -13.29 -14.36
C PRO A 653 -7.15 -11.93 -13.74
N TYR A 654 -5.91 -11.45 -13.89
CA TYR A 654 -5.45 -10.16 -13.36
C TYR A 654 -5.06 -9.15 -14.46
N SER A 655 -5.21 -9.52 -15.73
CA SER A 655 -4.93 -8.64 -16.87
C SER A 655 -6.02 -7.57 -17.04
N SER A 656 -5.65 -6.41 -17.56
CA SER A 656 -6.59 -5.34 -17.95
C SER A 656 -7.65 -5.87 -18.93
N ARG A 657 -7.27 -6.79 -19.82
CA ARG A 657 -8.18 -7.48 -20.76
C ARG A 657 -9.27 -8.30 -20.06
N TYR A 658 -8.93 -8.99 -18.97
CA TYR A 658 -9.91 -9.70 -18.14
C TYR A 658 -10.83 -8.70 -17.44
N ILE A 659 -10.28 -7.63 -16.86
CA ILE A 659 -11.06 -6.59 -16.16
C ILE A 659 -12.06 -5.92 -17.12
N ALA A 660 -11.64 -5.65 -18.35
CA ALA A 660 -12.47 -5.12 -19.43
C ALA A 660 -13.46 -6.13 -20.03
N ASN A 661 -13.45 -7.39 -19.58
CA ASN A 661 -14.29 -8.46 -20.14
C ASN A 661 -14.11 -8.63 -21.67
N SER A 662 -12.87 -8.66 -22.15
CA SER A 662 -12.57 -8.74 -23.58
C SER A 662 -11.87 -10.07 -23.95
N PRO A 663 -12.61 -11.19 -24.04
CA PRO A 663 -12.02 -12.50 -24.36
C PRO A 663 -11.38 -12.55 -25.74
N LYS A 664 -11.77 -11.67 -26.67
CA LYS A 664 -11.11 -11.40 -27.96
C LYS A 664 -10.83 -9.91 -28.04
N ILE A 665 -9.70 -9.53 -28.65
CA ILE A 665 -9.39 -8.12 -28.96
C ILE A 665 -10.02 -7.85 -30.32
N LYS A 666 -10.90 -6.85 -30.41
CA LYS A 666 -11.54 -6.51 -31.68
C LYS A 666 -10.51 -5.90 -32.66
N PRO A 667 -10.60 -6.14 -33.97
CA PRO A 667 -9.66 -5.58 -34.94
C PRO A 667 -9.67 -4.04 -34.99
N ASP A 668 -10.81 -3.43 -34.70
CA ASP A 668 -11.07 -1.99 -34.78
C ASP A 668 -10.90 -1.24 -33.46
N CYS A 669 -10.54 -1.93 -32.37
CA CYS A 669 -10.35 -1.27 -31.08
C CYS A 669 -8.99 -0.54 -30.97
N PRO A 670 -8.88 0.49 -30.12
CA PRO A 670 -7.65 1.24 -29.92
C PRO A 670 -6.44 0.39 -29.55
N VAL A 671 -6.59 -0.65 -28.72
CA VAL A 671 -5.48 -1.57 -28.38
C VAL A 671 -4.87 -2.18 -29.64
N ASN A 672 -5.70 -2.60 -30.60
CA ASN A 672 -5.20 -3.21 -31.83
C ASN A 672 -4.54 -2.18 -32.75
N TYR A 673 -5.14 -0.99 -32.90
CA TYR A 673 -4.57 0.10 -33.71
C TYR A 673 -3.23 0.57 -33.16
N MET A 674 -3.14 0.89 -31.87
CA MET A 674 -1.89 1.34 -31.24
C MET A 674 -0.79 0.28 -31.30
N MET A 675 -1.15 -1.00 -31.24
CA MET A 675 -0.16 -2.08 -31.27
C MET A 675 0.31 -2.45 -32.67
N ARG A 676 -0.61 -2.48 -33.66
CA ARG A 676 -0.32 -3.00 -35.02
C ARG A 676 -0.18 -1.93 -36.09
N LEU A 677 -0.88 -0.80 -35.95
CA LEU A 677 -0.91 0.29 -36.92
C LEU A 677 -0.59 1.65 -36.27
N PRO A 678 0.51 1.77 -35.48
CA PRO A 678 0.79 2.97 -34.71
C PRO A 678 0.92 4.24 -35.57
N TYR A 679 1.44 4.11 -36.79
CA TYR A 679 1.63 5.23 -37.72
C TYR A 679 0.42 5.52 -38.63
N GLY A 680 -0.62 4.68 -38.56
CA GLY A 680 -1.82 4.80 -39.41
C GLY A 680 -2.92 5.68 -38.81
N MET A 681 -2.75 6.15 -37.57
CA MET A 681 -3.76 6.92 -36.85
C MET A 681 -3.62 8.42 -37.16
N ARG A 682 -4.74 9.11 -37.35
CA ARG A 682 -4.76 10.54 -37.69
C ARG A 682 -4.50 11.45 -36.49
N ARG A 683 -5.04 11.09 -35.32
CA ARG A 683 -5.01 11.93 -34.10
C ARG A 683 -3.97 11.50 -33.07
N PHE A 684 -3.39 10.32 -33.24
CA PHE A 684 -2.45 9.73 -32.29
C PHE A 684 -1.14 9.46 -33.00
N ILE A 685 -0.16 10.35 -32.82
CA ILE A 685 1.11 10.28 -33.53
C ILE A 685 2.16 9.67 -32.60
N PRO A 686 2.73 8.49 -32.92
CA PRO A 686 3.75 7.89 -32.09
C PRO A 686 5.01 8.76 -32.07
N ILE A 687 5.53 9.02 -30.87
CA ILE A 687 6.79 9.72 -30.67
C ILE A 687 7.88 8.67 -30.48
N ALA A 688 8.89 8.72 -31.34
CA ALA A 688 10.07 7.89 -31.18
C ALA A 688 10.86 8.38 -29.96
N PRO A 689 11.16 7.50 -28.98
CA PRO A 689 12.04 7.89 -27.89
C PRO A 689 13.46 8.18 -28.44
N PRO A 690 14.23 9.05 -27.77
CA PRO A 690 15.65 9.24 -28.09
C PRO A 690 16.41 7.90 -28.14
N PRO A 691 17.50 7.76 -28.93
CA PRO A 691 18.20 6.50 -29.14
C PRO A 691 18.62 5.79 -27.83
N GLN A 692 19.04 6.54 -26.82
CA GLN A 692 19.40 5.98 -25.51
C GLN A 692 18.23 5.35 -24.74
N TYR A 693 16.99 5.70 -25.09
CA TYR A 693 15.76 5.20 -24.49
C TYR A 693 14.98 4.25 -25.40
N GLU A 694 15.46 3.95 -26.61
CA GLU A 694 14.81 3.06 -27.58
C GLU A 694 14.25 1.75 -26.98
N PRO A 695 14.95 1.05 -26.06
CA PRO A 695 14.43 -0.20 -25.53
C PRO A 695 13.21 -0.02 -24.61
N LEU A 696 12.81 1.20 -24.24
CA LEU A 696 11.51 1.43 -23.59
C LEU A 696 10.33 1.02 -24.48
N SER A 697 10.53 1.08 -25.80
CA SER A 697 9.52 0.72 -26.82
C SER A 697 9.09 -0.73 -26.76
N ILE A 698 9.82 -1.59 -26.04
CA ILE A 698 9.42 -2.97 -25.74
C ILE A 698 8.13 -2.98 -24.90
N LYS A 699 7.99 -2.02 -23.98
CA LYS A 699 6.89 -1.98 -23.01
C LYS A 699 5.93 -0.81 -23.26
N TYR A 700 6.46 0.38 -23.57
CA TYR A 700 5.66 1.60 -23.69
C TYR A 700 5.80 2.23 -25.07
N THR A 701 4.69 2.72 -25.62
CA THR A 701 4.70 3.61 -26.79
C THR A 701 4.05 4.92 -26.38
N VAL A 702 4.73 6.04 -26.62
CA VAL A 702 4.18 7.38 -26.32
C VAL A 702 3.56 7.92 -27.60
N PHE A 703 2.31 8.35 -27.51
CA PHE A 703 1.58 8.99 -28.59
C PHE A 703 1.29 10.44 -28.22
N LYS A 704 1.54 11.37 -29.14
CA LYS A 704 0.99 12.73 -29.07
C LYS A 704 -0.46 12.70 -29.54
N TYR A 705 -1.36 13.27 -28.74
CA TYR A 705 -2.74 13.50 -29.16
C TYR A 705 -2.85 14.87 -29.83
N ILE A 706 -3.47 14.91 -31.02
CA ILE A 706 -3.64 16.14 -31.80
C ILE A 706 -5.06 16.69 -31.57
N LYS A 707 -5.14 17.76 -30.77
CA LYS A 707 -6.42 18.41 -30.43
C LYS A 707 -7.05 19.07 -31.66
N ASP A 708 -8.36 19.32 -31.59
CA ASP A 708 -9.06 20.06 -32.66
C ASP A 708 -8.52 21.49 -32.85
N SER A 709 -8.17 22.13 -31.74
CA SER A 709 -7.51 23.43 -31.74
C SER A 709 -6.15 23.38 -32.43
N ASP A 710 -5.38 22.30 -32.24
CA ASP A 710 -4.07 22.12 -32.88
C ASP A 710 -4.18 21.86 -34.37
N LEU A 711 -5.17 21.07 -34.82
CA LEU A 711 -5.45 20.91 -36.25
C LEU A 711 -5.81 22.23 -36.92
N LYS A 712 -6.67 23.02 -36.27
CA LYS A 712 -7.07 24.34 -36.80
C LYS A 712 -5.86 25.26 -36.89
N TYR A 713 -5.05 25.31 -35.82
CA TYR A 713 -3.83 26.11 -35.77
C TYR A 713 -2.82 25.69 -36.84
N ALA A 714 -2.65 24.39 -37.07
CA ALA A 714 -1.73 23.88 -38.09
C ALA A 714 -2.17 24.27 -39.51
N ARG A 715 -3.49 24.27 -39.80
CA ARG A 715 -4.03 24.77 -41.06
C ARG A 715 -3.80 26.28 -41.22
N GLU A 716 -4.07 27.07 -40.18
CA GLU A 716 -3.80 28.50 -40.19
C GLU A 716 -2.31 28.81 -40.40
N CYS A 717 -1.42 28.00 -39.81
CA CYS A 717 0.03 28.10 -40.04
C CYS A 717 0.38 27.74 -41.49
N ALA A 718 -0.22 26.69 -42.06
CA ALA A 718 0.01 26.32 -43.45
C ALA A 718 -0.40 27.45 -44.40
N GLU A 719 -1.59 28.03 -44.20
CA GLU A 719 -2.08 29.17 -45.00
C GLU A 719 -1.17 30.40 -44.87
N LYS A 720 -0.75 30.75 -43.65
CA LYS A 720 0.19 31.87 -43.42
C LYS A 720 1.55 31.61 -44.06
N ALA A 721 2.09 30.40 -43.90
CA ALA A 721 3.35 30.02 -44.51
C ALA A 721 3.30 30.09 -46.04
N TYR A 722 2.20 29.63 -46.67
CA TYR A 722 2.01 29.80 -48.11
C TYR A 722 2.07 31.28 -48.53
N LYS A 723 1.41 32.18 -47.79
CA LYS A 723 1.46 33.63 -48.07
C LYS A 723 2.89 34.18 -47.96
N HIS A 724 3.60 33.88 -46.88
CA HIS A 724 4.99 34.33 -46.72
C HIS A 724 5.91 33.78 -47.83
N LEU A 725 5.68 32.54 -48.29
CA LEU A 725 6.39 31.98 -49.42
C LEU A 725 6.08 32.69 -50.75
N GLU A 726 4.85 33.16 -50.95
CA GLU A 726 4.48 33.99 -52.11
C GLU A 726 5.23 35.33 -52.11
N TYR A 727 5.45 35.92 -50.92
CA TYR A 727 6.22 37.16 -50.75
C TYR A 727 7.74 36.95 -50.62
N LEU A 728 8.24 35.73 -50.79
CA LEU A 728 9.66 35.36 -50.65
C LEU A 728 10.25 35.57 -49.23
N GLU A 729 9.40 35.66 -48.22
CA GLU A 729 9.76 35.77 -46.79
C GLU A 729 10.02 34.37 -46.21
N LEU A 730 11.13 33.78 -46.65
CA LEU A 730 11.42 32.36 -46.41
C LEU A 730 11.66 32.01 -44.94
N ARG A 731 12.28 32.91 -44.17
CA ARG A 731 12.59 32.66 -42.75
C ARG A 731 11.32 32.62 -41.92
N GLU A 732 10.42 33.57 -42.17
CA GLU A 732 9.12 33.70 -41.53
C GLU A 732 8.24 32.49 -41.86
N ALA A 733 8.24 32.06 -43.13
CA ALA A 733 7.56 30.83 -43.54
C ALA A 733 8.10 29.60 -42.81
N ASP A 734 9.42 29.44 -42.70
CA ASP A 734 10.04 28.31 -42.00
C ASP A 734 9.71 28.29 -40.50
N GLU A 735 9.75 29.45 -39.84
CA GLU A 735 9.37 29.58 -38.43
C GLU A 735 7.89 29.24 -38.20
N ILE A 736 6.99 29.65 -39.11
CA ILE A 736 5.56 29.33 -39.04
C ILE A 736 5.32 27.84 -39.31
N VAL A 737 6.02 27.25 -40.28
CA VAL A 737 5.93 25.82 -40.58
C VAL A 737 6.42 24.99 -39.39
N ALA A 738 7.54 25.38 -38.76
CA ALA A 738 8.06 24.72 -37.57
C ALA A 738 7.05 24.77 -36.42
N LYS A 739 6.48 25.94 -36.13
CA LYS A 739 5.42 26.11 -35.10
C LYS A 739 4.17 25.27 -35.40
N GLY A 740 3.78 25.17 -36.66
CA GLY A 740 2.65 24.33 -37.09
C GLY A 740 2.93 22.84 -36.92
N LEU A 741 4.11 22.37 -37.34
CA LEU A 741 4.54 20.97 -37.23
C LEU A 741 4.79 20.56 -35.78
N GLU A 742 5.19 21.50 -34.92
CA GLU A 742 5.28 21.26 -33.48
C GLU A 742 3.91 20.85 -32.92
N ARG A 743 2.82 21.49 -33.35
CA ARG A 743 1.45 21.18 -32.87
C ARG A 743 0.80 20.00 -33.58
N ASP A 744 0.89 19.95 -34.91
CA ASP A 744 0.43 18.81 -35.73
C ASP A 744 1.58 18.26 -36.59
N PRO A 745 2.38 17.32 -36.05
CA PRO A 745 3.45 16.68 -36.80
C PRO A 745 2.96 15.89 -38.02
N ALA A 746 1.67 15.55 -38.10
CA ALA A 746 1.08 14.76 -39.17
C ALA A 746 0.44 15.60 -40.30
N SER A 747 0.45 16.93 -40.18
CA SER A 747 -0.07 17.81 -41.22
C SER A 747 0.70 17.62 -42.54
N LYS A 748 0.04 17.01 -43.52
CA LYS A 748 0.63 16.76 -44.85
C LYS A 748 1.01 18.06 -45.57
N GLU A 749 0.23 19.11 -45.37
CA GLU A 749 0.44 20.43 -45.96
C GLU A 749 1.72 21.05 -45.41
N LEU A 750 1.87 21.09 -44.09
CA LEU A 750 3.06 21.61 -43.43
C LEU A 750 4.30 20.75 -43.70
N GLN A 751 4.17 19.41 -43.72
CA GLN A 751 5.28 18.53 -44.09
C GLN A 751 5.73 18.77 -45.54
N LYS A 752 4.79 19.03 -46.46
CA LYS A 752 5.10 19.36 -47.85
C LYS A 752 5.85 20.70 -47.93
N LEU A 753 5.38 21.71 -47.20
CA LEU A 753 6.03 23.02 -47.09
C LEU A 753 7.45 22.90 -46.50
N TYR A 754 7.61 22.17 -45.41
CA TYR A 754 8.89 21.92 -44.75
C TYR A 754 9.90 21.21 -45.67
N ARG A 755 9.45 20.19 -46.41
CA ARG A 755 10.30 19.50 -47.40
C ARG A 755 10.65 20.41 -48.58
N TRP A 756 9.71 21.24 -49.01
CA TRP A 756 9.94 22.20 -50.09
C TRP A 756 10.97 23.24 -49.69
N ALA A 757 10.85 23.81 -48.48
CA ALA A 757 11.81 24.78 -47.96
C ALA A 757 13.20 24.17 -47.81
N ASN A 758 13.30 22.99 -47.20
CA ASN A 758 14.57 22.28 -47.04
C ASN A 758 15.24 21.92 -48.38
N ARG A 759 14.47 21.56 -49.42
CA ARG A 759 15.02 21.31 -50.77
C ARG A 759 15.56 22.56 -51.44
N ARG A 760 15.07 23.75 -51.08
CA ARG A 760 15.47 25.04 -51.68
C ARG A 760 16.67 25.66 -50.94
N TYR A 761 16.74 25.49 -49.62
CA TYR A 761 17.88 25.91 -48.79
C TYR A 761 19.11 24.99 -48.92
N TYR A 762 18.90 23.68 -49.14
CA TYR A 762 19.96 22.71 -49.46
C TYR A 762 20.03 22.38 -50.96
N ARG A 763 20.12 23.41 -51.81
CA ARG A 763 20.89 23.22 -53.06
C ARG A 763 22.37 23.27 -52.68
N PRO A 764 23.21 22.30 -53.10
CA PRO A 764 24.64 22.40 -52.88
C PRO A 764 25.12 23.67 -53.59
N VAL A 765 25.58 24.65 -52.82
CA VAL A 765 26.59 25.58 -53.31
C VAL A 765 27.74 24.68 -53.73
N LEU A 766 27.98 24.59 -55.04
CA LEU A 766 29.23 24.12 -55.61
C LEU A 766 30.35 24.92 -54.97
N LEU A 767 30.95 24.38 -53.90
CA LEU A 767 32.28 24.78 -53.50
C LEU A 767 33.27 24.09 -54.45
N PRO A 768 34.26 24.83 -54.97
CA PRO A 768 35.17 24.34 -56.01
C PRO A 768 36.06 23.22 -55.48
N ALA A 769 36.43 22.33 -56.40
CA ALA A 769 37.33 21.21 -56.16
C ALA A 769 38.62 21.62 -55.42
N PRO A 770 39.05 20.90 -54.37
CA PRO A 770 40.38 21.05 -53.83
C PRO A 770 41.39 20.31 -54.74
N GLY A 771 42.18 21.10 -55.47
CA GLY A 771 43.59 20.80 -55.73
C GLY A 771 43.92 19.75 -56.78
N LYS A 772 44.27 20.23 -57.98
CA LYS A 772 45.33 19.61 -58.78
C LYS A 772 46.57 19.42 -57.91
N LYS A 773 46.97 18.18 -57.63
CA LYS A 773 48.38 17.86 -57.39
C LYS A 773 49.02 17.50 -58.72
N ALA A 774 49.94 18.33 -59.16
CA ALA A 774 50.87 18.01 -60.23
C ALA A 774 51.85 16.91 -59.77
N LYS A 775 52.26 16.11 -60.75
CA LYS A 775 53.27 15.05 -60.75
C LYS A 775 54.61 15.43 -60.11
N THR A 776 55.23 14.46 -59.43
CA THR A 776 56.54 13.78 -59.61
C THR A 776 56.87 13.11 -58.25
N GLU A 777 57.49 11.96 -58.06
CA GLU A 777 58.36 11.08 -58.84
C GLU A 777 58.58 9.76 -58.05
N GLN A 778 59.06 8.73 -58.75
CA GLN A 778 59.86 7.57 -58.31
C GLN A 778 59.22 6.23 -57.85
N ASN A 779 59.66 5.22 -58.64
CA ASN A 779 59.58 3.76 -58.60
C ASN A 779 58.31 3.06 -59.09
#